data_AF-A0A7C4CBK0-F1
#
_entry.id   AF-A0A7C4CBK0-F1
#
_cell.length_a   1.000
_cell.length_b   1.000
_cell.length_c   1.000
_cell.angle_alpha   90.00
_cell.angle_beta   90.00
_cell.angle_gamma   90.00
#
_symmetry.space_group_name_H-M   'P 1'
#
loop_
_entity.id
_entity.type
_entity.pdbx_description
1 polymer ?
#
loop_
_entity_poly.entity_id
_entity_poly.type
_entity_poly.pdbx_seq_one_letter_code
_entity_poly.pdbx_strand_id
1 'polypeptide(L)'
;MEKKPIRFTDTTLRDGHQSLWATRMRLEDMLPVLDAIDRVGYWSLEMWGGATFDVCLRFLNEDPWERLSEIRSRVKNTKLQMLLRGQNVVGYRNYPDDVLEEFIARTAERGLDIFRVFDALNDARNLEKAVEYVKKYGRHAQGTLCYAISPVHTLEHYLARAREQRDMGIDSICIKDMAGILSPSFAYDLVAGLKAEIGLPVQVHCHSSSGMAVAAYVKAVEAGADLIDTASAPLAFLTSQPAVETMAACFAGTPYDPGLAVAELETIERHFEVVGAGRCVSGTKVVDSMVIAHQIPGGMASNLLAQLREQKQEHRLAEVLEEVPRVREDLGFPPLVTPTSQIVGVMAVMNVLAGERYKRVPNEVRDYVRGLYGRPPAPIREAVAQKILGGEKPVKGRPADRLEPGMPKARKELSKDLVVKDEDYVSYALFPEVALKFFQWRKNPTPVEAPRPEKPVERTETEPKPAPKPTSAEDPEVRRIRALLELATGHGVTELDWERGDDRIRIKRGVAVEPVVVPASPVTPSVVAEATPPVAAVEPAAAAPAAASAPAVSPPPGTKTEQVLSPMVGTFYSRPRPEAPAFVEKGEIAEPGQTLCIVEAMKLMNEIQAEKKCRVLEFLVKDGESVEYGEPLVLIEPV
;
A
#
# COMPACT_ATOMS: atom_id res chain seq x y z
N MET A 1 17.92 -22.74 -31.30
CA MET A 1 18.04 -22.52 -29.85
C MET A 1 17.09 -23.47 -29.14
N GLU A 2 17.50 -24.04 -28.02
CA GLU A 2 16.62 -24.86 -27.17
C GLU A 2 15.47 -24.00 -26.65
N LYS A 3 14.21 -24.46 -26.79
CA LYS A 3 13.05 -23.73 -26.29
C LYS A 3 13.03 -23.77 -24.76
N LYS A 4 12.87 -22.61 -24.13
CA LYS A 4 12.78 -22.42 -22.67
C LYS A 4 11.62 -21.47 -22.36
N PRO A 5 10.36 -21.89 -22.58
CA PRO A 5 9.21 -21.02 -22.44
C PRO A 5 9.13 -20.46 -21.01
N ILE A 6 9.00 -19.14 -20.87
CA ILE A 6 8.80 -18.50 -19.58
C ILE A 6 7.39 -18.79 -19.06
N ARG A 7 7.24 -19.00 -17.75
CA ARG A 7 5.93 -19.23 -17.13
C ARG A 7 5.38 -17.96 -16.49
N PHE A 8 4.06 -17.87 -16.46
CA PHE A 8 3.35 -16.68 -15.98
C PHE A 8 2.50 -17.03 -14.76
N THR A 9 2.53 -16.15 -13.78
CA THR A 9 1.55 -16.12 -12.68
C THR A 9 0.63 -14.93 -12.88
N ASP A 10 -0.67 -15.18 -12.99
CA ASP A 10 -1.67 -14.11 -13.04
C ASP A 10 -1.94 -13.56 -11.64
N THR A 11 -1.89 -12.24 -11.48
CA THR A 11 -2.17 -11.54 -10.21
C THR A 11 -3.46 -10.73 -10.24
N THR A 12 -4.26 -10.85 -11.31
CA THR A 12 -5.45 -10.03 -11.56
C THR A 12 -6.45 -10.12 -10.41
N LEU A 13 -6.66 -11.33 -9.86
CA LEU A 13 -7.62 -11.60 -8.78
C LEU A 13 -7.09 -11.35 -7.36
N ARG A 14 -5.86 -10.83 -7.21
CA ARG A 14 -5.27 -10.47 -5.92
C ARG A 14 -4.52 -9.15 -5.98
N ASP A 15 -3.29 -9.16 -6.50
CA ASP A 15 -2.43 -7.98 -6.41
C ASP A 15 -2.82 -6.85 -7.36
N GLY A 16 -3.38 -7.19 -8.52
CA GLY A 16 -3.84 -6.18 -9.49
C GLY A 16 -4.89 -5.27 -8.90
N HIS A 17 -6.00 -5.84 -8.43
CA HIS A 17 -7.07 -5.07 -7.81
C HIS A 17 -6.71 -4.58 -6.39
N GLN A 18 -5.78 -5.21 -5.68
CA GLN A 18 -5.23 -4.67 -4.43
C GLN A 18 -4.51 -3.34 -4.67
N SER A 19 -3.75 -3.26 -5.77
CA SER A 19 -2.99 -2.08 -6.17
C SER A 19 -3.87 -0.98 -6.74
N LEU A 20 -4.85 -1.35 -7.58
CA LEU A 20 -5.61 -0.38 -8.38
C LEU A 20 -7.01 -0.08 -7.85
N TRP A 21 -7.65 -0.99 -7.12
CA TRP A 21 -9.04 -0.86 -6.65
C TRP A 21 -9.17 -1.04 -5.14
N ALA A 22 -8.11 -0.74 -4.37
CA ALA A 22 -8.08 -0.87 -2.92
C ALA A 22 -8.57 -2.24 -2.41
N THR A 23 -8.28 -3.30 -3.16
CA THR A 23 -8.69 -4.69 -2.85
C THR A 23 -10.21 -4.92 -2.91
N ARG A 24 -11.00 -4.06 -3.57
CA ARG A 24 -12.48 -4.09 -3.55
C ARG A 24 -13.16 -4.95 -4.62
N MET A 25 -12.42 -5.82 -5.31
CA MET A 25 -13.04 -6.77 -6.24
C MET A 25 -13.81 -7.83 -5.45
N ARG A 26 -15.08 -8.00 -5.81
CA ARG A 26 -16.01 -8.95 -5.18
C ARG A 26 -15.92 -10.31 -5.85
N LEU A 27 -16.31 -11.37 -5.15
CA LEU A 27 -16.36 -12.72 -5.73
C LEU A 27 -17.27 -12.77 -6.97
N GLU A 28 -18.40 -12.07 -6.96
CA GLU A 28 -19.34 -12.01 -8.09
C GLU A 28 -18.69 -11.45 -9.38
N ASP A 29 -17.74 -10.53 -9.25
CA ASP A 29 -16.97 -9.99 -10.38
C ASP A 29 -15.99 -11.04 -10.94
N MET A 30 -15.53 -11.97 -10.10
CA MET A 30 -14.52 -12.98 -10.47
C MET A 30 -15.16 -14.18 -11.16
N LEU A 31 -16.30 -14.66 -10.65
CA LEU A 31 -16.91 -15.93 -11.06
C LEU A 31 -17.12 -16.11 -12.58
N PRO A 32 -17.58 -15.10 -13.35
CA PRO A 32 -17.89 -15.28 -14.77
C PRO A 32 -16.69 -15.60 -15.66
N VAL A 33 -15.48 -15.25 -15.23
CA VAL A 33 -14.26 -15.32 -16.06
C VAL A 33 -13.29 -16.42 -15.64
N LEU A 34 -13.54 -17.14 -14.54
CA LEU A 34 -12.62 -18.13 -13.99
C LEU A 34 -12.29 -19.27 -14.97
N ASP A 35 -13.26 -19.73 -15.75
CA ASP A 35 -13.04 -20.81 -16.71
C ASP A 35 -12.11 -20.36 -17.85
N ALA A 36 -12.17 -19.08 -18.24
CA ALA A 36 -11.24 -18.51 -19.23
C ALA A 36 -9.83 -18.42 -18.65
N ILE A 37 -9.69 -17.90 -17.42
CA ILE A 37 -8.41 -17.84 -16.69
C ILE A 37 -7.76 -19.23 -16.62
N ASP A 38 -8.53 -20.27 -16.29
CA ASP A 38 -8.01 -21.63 -16.16
C ASP A 38 -7.54 -22.26 -17.48
N ARG A 39 -8.01 -21.76 -18.63
CA ARG A 39 -7.64 -22.23 -19.97
C ARG A 39 -6.47 -21.47 -20.60
N VAL A 40 -6.00 -20.37 -20.00
CA VAL A 40 -4.90 -19.56 -20.56
C VAL A 40 -3.58 -20.34 -20.67
N GLY A 41 -3.31 -21.22 -19.71
CA GLY A 41 -2.02 -21.91 -19.57
C GLY A 41 -1.08 -21.28 -18.54
N TYR A 42 -1.61 -20.53 -17.58
CA TYR A 42 -0.83 -19.99 -16.45
C TYR A 42 -0.21 -21.09 -15.60
N TRP A 43 0.96 -20.81 -15.02
CA TRP A 43 1.54 -21.68 -13.99
C TRP A 43 0.73 -21.62 -12.70
N SER A 44 0.42 -20.41 -12.25
CA SER A 44 -0.42 -20.17 -11.09
C SER A 44 -1.27 -18.92 -11.25
N LEU A 45 -2.31 -18.86 -10.43
CA LEU A 45 -3.23 -17.75 -10.26
C LEU A 45 -3.09 -17.29 -8.81
N GLU A 46 -2.51 -16.12 -8.61
CA GLU A 46 -2.47 -15.49 -7.30
C GLU A 46 -3.83 -14.82 -7.02
N MET A 47 -4.61 -15.41 -6.13
CA MET A 47 -6.01 -15.06 -5.89
C MET A 47 -6.37 -14.94 -4.41
N TRP A 48 -5.39 -15.08 -3.50
CA TRP A 48 -5.62 -15.10 -2.07
C TRP A 48 -4.46 -14.55 -1.24
N GLY A 49 -4.71 -14.33 0.06
CA GLY A 49 -3.75 -13.72 0.97
C GLY A 49 -3.56 -12.22 0.72
N GLY A 50 -2.45 -11.67 1.20
CA GLY A 50 -2.28 -10.21 1.21
C GLY A 50 -3.42 -9.52 1.96
N ALA A 51 -3.98 -8.44 1.40
CA ALA A 51 -5.07 -7.70 2.02
C ALA A 51 -6.46 -8.33 1.81
N THR A 52 -6.59 -9.30 0.89
CA THR A 52 -7.90 -9.86 0.51
C THR A 52 -8.65 -10.45 1.69
N PHE A 53 -7.96 -11.13 2.61
CA PHE A 53 -8.60 -11.80 3.75
C PHE A 53 -9.32 -10.80 4.70
N ASP A 54 -8.62 -9.77 5.17
CA ASP A 54 -9.20 -8.70 6.01
C ASP A 54 -10.28 -7.93 5.23
N VAL A 55 -10.05 -7.62 3.95
CA VAL A 55 -10.98 -6.83 3.15
C VAL A 55 -12.28 -7.56 2.85
N CYS A 56 -12.24 -8.87 2.57
CA CYS A 56 -13.43 -9.70 2.43
C CYS A 56 -14.35 -9.55 3.63
N LEU A 57 -13.81 -9.77 4.84
CA LEU A 57 -14.57 -9.71 6.08
C LEU A 57 -15.01 -8.28 6.43
N ARG A 58 -14.11 -7.30 6.25
CA ARG A 58 -14.30 -5.93 6.76
C ARG A 58 -15.18 -5.06 5.87
N PHE A 59 -15.05 -5.19 4.56
CA PHE A 59 -15.61 -4.22 3.61
C PHE A 59 -16.52 -4.84 2.56
N LEU A 60 -16.28 -6.09 2.20
CA LEU A 60 -17.08 -6.75 1.16
C LEU A 60 -18.24 -7.54 1.77
N ASN A 61 -18.18 -7.85 3.06
CA ASN A 61 -19.07 -8.81 3.72
C ASN A 61 -19.07 -10.14 2.94
N GLU A 62 -17.88 -10.60 2.58
CA GLU A 62 -17.65 -11.87 1.91
C GLU A 62 -16.77 -12.74 2.78
N ASP A 63 -17.00 -14.04 2.75
CA ASP A 63 -16.15 -14.98 3.46
C ASP A 63 -14.93 -15.33 2.59
N PRO A 64 -13.69 -15.03 3.02
CA PRO A 64 -12.50 -15.32 2.23
C PRO A 64 -12.32 -16.83 1.99
N TRP A 65 -12.77 -17.69 2.90
CA TRP A 65 -12.66 -19.14 2.76
C TRP A 65 -13.62 -19.69 1.69
N GLU A 66 -14.80 -19.09 1.56
CA GLU A 66 -15.75 -19.40 0.47
C GLU A 66 -15.19 -18.91 -0.85
N ARG A 67 -14.62 -17.70 -0.91
CA ARG A 67 -13.93 -17.20 -2.11
C ARG A 67 -12.86 -18.18 -2.61
N LEU A 68 -12.02 -18.72 -1.72
CA LEU A 68 -11.03 -19.74 -2.08
C LEU A 68 -11.70 -20.99 -2.67
N SER A 69 -12.74 -21.48 -2.01
CA SER A 69 -13.41 -22.73 -2.38
C SER A 69 -14.15 -22.60 -3.71
N GLU A 70 -14.84 -21.48 -3.94
CA GLU A 70 -15.55 -21.17 -5.18
C GLU A 70 -14.59 -21.05 -6.36
N ILE A 71 -13.46 -20.35 -6.18
CA ILE A 71 -12.45 -20.23 -7.24
C ILE A 71 -11.81 -21.59 -7.53
N ARG A 72 -11.43 -22.36 -6.50
CA ARG A 72 -10.92 -23.72 -6.69
C ARG A 72 -11.94 -24.65 -7.35
N SER A 73 -13.24 -24.43 -7.14
CA SER A 73 -14.30 -25.24 -7.73
C SER A 73 -14.33 -25.14 -9.27
N ARG A 74 -13.86 -24.02 -9.84
CA ARG A 74 -13.85 -23.73 -11.28
C ARG A 74 -12.46 -23.81 -11.91
N VAL A 75 -11.46 -23.21 -11.26
CA VAL A 75 -10.07 -23.29 -11.69
C VAL A 75 -9.55 -24.69 -11.32
N LYS A 76 -9.14 -25.52 -12.28
CA LYS A 76 -8.67 -26.90 -12.05
C LYS A 76 -7.28 -27.18 -12.61
N ASN A 77 -6.91 -26.51 -13.70
CA ASN A 77 -5.66 -26.74 -14.41
C ASN A 77 -4.53 -25.83 -13.88
N THR A 78 -4.89 -24.63 -13.44
CA THR A 78 -3.96 -23.63 -12.90
C THR A 78 -3.79 -23.80 -11.39
N LYS A 79 -2.56 -23.66 -10.89
CA LYS A 79 -2.28 -23.71 -9.44
C LYS A 79 -2.82 -22.47 -8.75
N LEU A 80 -3.44 -22.62 -7.58
CA LEU A 80 -3.82 -21.46 -6.77
C LEU A 80 -2.65 -21.02 -5.89
N GLN A 81 -2.35 -19.72 -5.92
CA GLN A 81 -1.27 -19.12 -5.16
C GLN A 81 -1.82 -18.07 -4.19
N MET A 82 -1.19 -17.99 -3.01
CA MET A 82 -1.40 -16.90 -2.07
C MET A 82 -0.12 -16.18 -1.71
N LEU A 83 -0.25 -14.94 -1.25
CA LEU A 83 0.78 -14.23 -0.50
C LEU A 83 0.58 -14.43 1.01
N LEU A 84 1.53 -15.08 1.67
CA LEU A 84 1.55 -15.34 3.11
C LEU A 84 2.70 -14.55 3.77
N ARG A 85 2.39 -13.72 4.77
CA ARG A 85 3.42 -13.00 5.52
C ARG A 85 3.92 -13.84 6.69
N GLY A 86 4.73 -14.86 6.42
CA GLY A 86 5.43 -15.67 7.43
C GLY A 86 4.64 -15.84 8.74
N GLN A 87 5.23 -15.37 9.84
CA GLN A 87 4.64 -15.40 11.18
C GLN A 87 3.48 -14.42 11.41
N ASN A 88 3.30 -13.41 10.56
CA ASN A 88 2.15 -12.51 10.60
C ASN A 88 0.93 -13.09 9.88
N VAL A 89 1.05 -14.24 9.21
CA VAL A 89 -0.03 -14.88 8.46
C VAL A 89 -0.60 -13.93 7.39
N VAL A 90 -1.80 -13.40 7.61
CA VAL A 90 -2.46 -12.38 6.78
C VAL A 90 -2.76 -11.09 7.55
N GLY A 91 -2.28 -10.97 8.79
CA GLY A 91 -2.49 -9.84 9.69
C GLY A 91 -1.32 -8.84 9.73
N TYR A 92 -1.22 -8.09 10.83
CA TYR A 92 -0.29 -6.96 10.97
C TYR A 92 0.75 -7.12 12.09
N ARG A 93 0.61 -8.16 12.92
CA ARG A 93 1.53 -8.52 14.02
C ARG A 93 1.89 -10.00 13.92
N ASN A 94 2.88 -10.45 14.70
CA ASN A 94 3.18 -11.88 14.79
C ASN A 94 2.04 -12.62 15.51
N TYR A 95 1.72 -13.81 15.00
CA TYR A 95 0.75 -14.72 15.59
C TYR A 95 1.47 -15.94 16.18
N PRO A 96 0.89 -16.62 17.18
CA PRO A 96 1.44 -17.86 17.71
C PRO A 96 1.41 -18.98 16.65
N ASP A 97 2.26 -19.98 16.84
CA ASP A 97 2.46 -21.06 15.86
C ASP A 97 1.23 -21.90 15.59
N ASP A 98 0.37 -22.11 16.60
CA ASP A 98 -0.86 -22.89 16.44
C ASP A 98 -1.88 -22.20 15.53
N VAL A 99 -1.94 -20.86 15.56
CA VAL A 99 -2.77 -20.07 14.63
C VAL A 99 -2.22 -20.15 13.22
N LEU A 100 -0.90 -20.02 13.05
CA LEU A 100 -0.24 -20.14 11.74
C LEU A 100 -0.44 -21.54 11.15
N GLU A 101 -0.25 -22.58 11.96
CA GLU A 101 -0.41 -23.97 11.52
C GLU A 101 -1.84 -24.27 11.09
N GLU A 102 -2.83 -23.94 11.92
CA GLU A 102 -4.24 -24.17 11.59
C GLU A 102 -4.62 -23.37 10.33
N PHE A 103 -4.18 -22.13 10.19
CA PHE A 103 -4.42 -21.35 8.97
C PHE A 103 -3.89 -22.06 7.72
N ILE A 104 -2.63 -22.51 7.74
CA ILE A 104 -2.02 -23.21 6.60
C ILE A 104 -2.73 -24.54 6.34
N ALA A 105 -3.04 -25.31 7.38
CA ALA A 105 -3.76 -26.59 7.27
C ALA A 105 -5.10 -26.39 6.54
N ARG A 106 -5.93 -25.47 7.02
CA ARG A 106 -7.26 -25.19 6.42
C ARG A 106 -7.17 -24.63 5.01
N THR A 107 -6.16 -23.80 4.75
CA THR A 107 -5.92 -23.24 3.41
C THR A 107 -5.50 -24.34 2.42
N ALA A 108 -4.63 -25.26 2.86
CA ALA A 108 -4.20 -26.41 2.07
C ALA A 108 -5.36 -27.39 1.84
N GLU A 109 -6.18 -27.68 2.86
CA GLU A 109 -7.37 -28.54 2.74
C GLU A 109 -8.36 -28.02 1.68
N ARG A 110 -8.50 -26.70 1.56
CA ARG A 110 -9.38 -26.05 0.57
C ARG A 110 -8.79 -25.94 -0.84
N GLY A 111 -7.60 -26.48 -1.06
CA GLY A 111 -7.03 -26.66 -2.39
C GLY A 111 -6.13 -25.52 -2.88
N LEU A 112 -5.59 -24.71 -1.96
CA LEU A 112 -4.48 -23.81 -2.31
C LEU A 112 -3.20 -24.62 -2.54
N ASP A 113 -2.42 -24.26 -3.57
CA ASP A 113 -1.27 -25.04 -4.01
C ASP A 113 0.07 -24.41 -3.61
N ILE A 114 0.20 -23.09 -3.77
CA ILE A 114 1.46 -22.35 -3.61
C ILE A 114 1.31 -21.27 -2.53
N PHE A 115 2.16 -21.36 -1.51
CA PHE A 115 2.30 -20.34 -0.48
C PHE A 115 3.57 -19.54 -0.77
N ARG A 116 3.42 -18.30 -1.24
CA ARG A 116 4.52 -17.33 -1.32
C ARG A 116 4.73 -16.73 0.06
N VAL A 117 5.74 -17.23 0.77
CA VAL A 117 6.04 -16.88 2.16
C VAL A 117 7.09 -15.78 2.18
N PHE A 118 6.74 -14.63 2.77
CA PHE A 118 7.66 -13.50 2.92
C PHE A 118 7.69 -12.96 4.35
N ASP A 119 8.78 -12.29 4.69
CA ASP A 119 8.96 -11.53 5.92
C ASP A 119 9.38 -10.11 5.54
N ALA A 120 8.83 -9.11 6.23
CA ALA A 120 9.04 -7.70 5.86
C ALA A 120 10.50 -7.23 6.03
N LEU A 121 11.30 -7.96 6.81
CA LEU A 121 12.71 -7.68 7.08
C LEU A 121 13.66 -8.68 6.41
N ASN A 122 13.12 -9.62 5.61
CA ASN A 122 13.85 -10.79 5.14
C ASN A 122 14.48 -11.61 6.30
N ASP A 123 13.86 -11.60 7.48
CA ASP A 123 14.31 -12.40 8.62
C ASP A 123 13.82 -13.84 8.47
N ALA A 124 14.75 -14.71 8.09
CA ALA A 124 14.59 -16.16 7.97
C ALA A 124 13.83 -16.80 9.15
N ARG A 125 14.03 -16.32 10.38
CA ARG A 125 13.40 -16.89 11.59
C ARG A 125 11.88 -16.76 11.57
N ASN A 126 11.34 -15.73 10.91
CA ASN A 126 9.89 -15.54 10.78
C ASN A 126 9.28 -16.37 9.63
N LEU A 127 10.11 -17.08 8.85
CA LEU A 127 9.67 -17.92 7.74
C LEU A 127 9.65 -19.40 8.10
N GLU A 128 10.52 -19.83 9.01
CA GLU A 128 10.80 -21.24 9.33
C GLU A 128 9.53 -22.07 9.57
N LYS A 129 8.67 -21.64 10.49
CA LYS A 129 7.41 -22.35 10.80
C LYS A 129 6.40 -22.35 9.66
N ALA A 130 6.31 -21.25 8.92
CA ALA A 130 5.43 -21.20 7.76
C ALA A 130 5.89 -22.19 6.67
N VAL A 131 7.19 -22.25 6.39
CA VAL A 131 7.76 -23.22 5.44
C VAL A 131 7.54 -24.65 5.95
N GLU A 132 7.86 -24.94 7.21
CA GLU A 132 7.64 -26.24 7.84
C GLU A 132 6.18 -26.72 7.65
N TYR A 133 5.21 -25.88 7.98
CA TYR A 133 3.79 -26.25 7.89
C TYR A 133 3.31 -26.39 6.45
N VAL A 134 3.72 -25.50 5.54
CA VAL A 134 3.38 -25.63 4.11
C VAL A 134 3.88 -26.98 3.57
N LYS A 135 5.12 -27.36 3.91
CA LYS A 135 5.69 -28.66 3.52
C LYS A 135 4.97 -29.83 4.21
N LYS A 136 4.65 -29.71 5.51
CA LYS A 136 3.89 -30.70 6.29
C LYS A 136 2.55 -31.04 5.62
N TYR A 137 1.86 -30.05 5.09
CA TYR A 137 0.58 -30.23 4.39
C TYR A 137 0.71 -30.48 2.88
N GLY A 138 1.92 -30.82 2.40
CA GLY A 138 2.17 -31.27 1.03
C GLY A 138 2.02 -30.19 -0.04
N ARG A 139 2.22 -28.92 0.32
CA ARG A 139 2.05 -27.76 -0.57
C ARG A 139 3.40 -27.16 -0.97
N HIS A 140 3.39 -26.31 -1.98
CA HIS A 140 4.58 -25.65 -2.52
C HIS A 140 4.94 -24.43 -1.65
N ALA A 141 6.09 -24.49 -0.98
CA ALA A 141 6.63 -23.37 -0.22
C ALA A 141 7.53 -22.52 -1.13
N GLN A 142 7.07 -21.31 -1.48
CA GLN A 142 7.90 -20.36 -2.21
C GLN A 142 8.49 -19.35 -1.22
N GLY A 143 9.81 -19.40 -1.03
CA GLY A 143 10.54 -18.39 -0.27
C GLY A 143 10.55 -17.05 -1.01
N THR A 144 10.68 -15.95 -0.29
CA THR A 144 10.59 -14.60 -0.87
C THR A 144 11.70 -13.69 -0.35
N LEU A 145 12.31 -12.95 -1.28
CA LEU A 145 13.24 -11.86 -1.00
C LEU A 145 12.53 -10.53 -1.28
N CYS A 146 12.17 -9.80 -0.23
CA CYS A 146 11.67 -8.43 -0.37
C CYS A 146 12.81 -7.53 -0.84
N TYR A 147 12.69 -7.01 -2.06
CA TYR A 147 13.71 -6.20 -2.70
C TYR A 147 13.65 -4.74 -2.20
N ALA A 148 14.83 -4.19 -1.94
CA ALA A 148 15.07 -2.85 -1.46
C ALA A 148 16.44 -2.36 -1.94
N ILE A 149 16.61 -1.04 -2.05
CA ILE A 149 17.90 -0.43 -2.40
C ILE A 149 18.45 0.27 -1.15
N SER A 150 19.62 -0.16 -0.67
CA SER A 150 20.40 0.53 0.37
C SER A 150 21.85 0.02 0.37
N PRO A 151 22.78 0.64 1.13
CA PRO A 151 24.14 0.15 1.29
C PRO A 151 24.26 -1.30 1.80
N VAL A 152 23.19 -1.85 2.39
CA VAL A 152 23.14 -3.20 2.97
C VAL A 152 22.60 -4.23 1.97
N HIS A 153 21.71 -3.82 1.06
CA HIS A 153 21.02 -4.71 0.13
C HIS A 153 21.85 -4.95 -1.13
N THR A 154 23.01 -5.58 -0.96
CA THR A 154 23.89 -6.00 -2.05
C THR A 154 23.43 -7.33 -2.66
N LEU A 155 23.99 -7.70 -3.80
CA LEU A 155 23.78 -9.03 -4.38
C LEU A 155 24.12 -10.14 -3.35
N GLU A 156 25.28 -10.04 -2.69
CA GLU A 156 25.71 -11.00 -1.67
C GLU A 156 24.73 -11.09 -0.50
N HIS A 157 24.15 -9.95 -0.08
CA HIS A 157 23.11 -9.95 0.95
C HIS A 157 21.90 -10.81 0.53
N TYR A 158 21.41 -10.63 -0.70
CA TYR A 158 20.28 -11.40 -1.21
C TYR A 158 20.61 -12.89 -1.38
N LEU A 159 21.80 -13.22 -1.87
CA LEU A 159 22.25 -14.61 -1.99
C LEU A 159 22.39 -15.29 -0.62
N ALA A 160 22.88 -14.57 0.40
CA ALA A 160 22.92 -15.08 1.77
C ALA A 160 21.52 -15.36 2.33
N ARG A 161 20.56 -14.45 2.15
CA ARG A 161 19.15 -14.68 2.55
C ARG A 161 18.53 -15.84 1.77
N ALA A 162 18.83 -15.98 0.49
CA ALA A 162 18.33 -17.07 -0.34
C ALA A 162 18.87 -18.43 0.13
N ARG A 163 20.16 -18.51 0.53
CA ARG A 163 20.75 -19.72 1.13
C ARG A 163 20.04 -20.12 2.41
N GLU A 164 19.79 -19.16 3.32
CA GLU A 164 19.03 -19.41 4.55
C GLU A 164 17.65 -20.02 4.26
N GLN A 165 16.91 -19.48 3.28
CA GLN A 165 15.59 -20.00 2.94
C GLN A 165 15.64 -21.34 2.20
N ARG A 166 16.63 -21.55 1.30
CA ARG A 166 16.87 -22.85 0.65
C ARG A 166 17.10 -23.94 1.69
N ASP A 167 17.90 -23.66 2.71
CA ASP A 167 18.25 -24.62 3.75
C ASP A 167 17.03 -24.99 4.64
N MET A 168 15.95 -24.18 4.63
CA MET A 168 14.65 -24.53 5.23
C MET A 168 13.81 -25.50 4.38
N GLY A 169 14.19 -25.75 3.12
CA GLY A 169 13.47 -26.65 2.22
C GLY A 169 12.35 -26.00 1.40
N ILE A 170 12.49 -24.72 1.02
CA ILE A 170 11.59 -24.09 0.03
C ILE A 170 11.72 -24.78 -1.35
N ASP A 171 10.63 -24.72 -2.13
CA ASP A 171 10.51 -25.33 -3.46
C ASP A 171 10.87 -24.37 -4.61
N SER A 172 10.73 -23.06 -4.38
CA SER A 172 11.16 -22.00 -5.31
C SER A 172 11.40 -20.70 -4.56
N ILE A 173 12.04 -19.73 -5.23
CA ILE A 173 12.30 -18.40 -4.65
C ILE A 173 11.64 -17.30 -5.48
N CYS A 174 11.08 -16.30 -4.82
CA CYS A 174 10.49 -15.12 -5.42
C CYS A 174 11.34 -13.87 -5.08
N ILE A 175 11.74 -13.11 -6.09
CA ILE A 175 12.21 -11.73 -5.91
C ILE A 175 10.95 -10.86 -5.88
N LYS A 176 10.64 -10.28 -4.72
CA LYS A 176 9.48 -9.41 -4.54
C LYS A 176 9.90 -7.95 -4.48
N ASP A 177 9.81 -7.27 -5.62
CA ASP A 177 9.92 -5.83 -5.72
C ASP A 177 8.56 -5.16 -5.59
N MET A 178 8.16 -4.91 -4.33
CA MET A 178 6.87 -4.32 -3.97
C MET A 178 6.72 -2.84 -4.35
N ALA A 179 7.82 -2.12 -4.58
CA ALA A 179 7.79 -0.70 -4.90
C ALA A 179 7.95 -0.44 -6.41
N GLY A 180 8.42 -1.43 -7.18
CA GLY A 180 8.70 -1.27 -8.59
C GLY A 180 10.00 -0.52 -8.85
N ILE A 181 11.05 -0.81 -8.09
CA ILE A 181 12.36 -0.14 -8.12
C ILE A 181 13.50 -1.05 -8.59
N LEU A 182 13.22 -2.28 -8.99
CA LEU A 182 14.20 -3.23 -9.50
C LEU A 182 14.68 -2.78 -10.88
N SER A 183 15.96 -2.40 -10.95
CA SER A 183 16.57 -1.99 -12.22
C SER A 183 16.79 -3.22 -13.12
N PRO A 184 16.75 -3.05 -14.46
CA PRO A 184 16.97 -4.17 -15.37
C PRO A 184 18.35 -4.82 -15.25
N SER A 185 19.40 -4.04 -14.96
CA SER A 185 20.74 -4.57 -14.73
C SER A 185 20.80 -5.42 -13.47
N PHE A 186 20.25 -4.94 -12.35
CA PHE A 186 20.28 -5.69 -11.11
C PHE A 186 19.34 -6.90 -11.14
N ALA A 187 18.23 -6.82 -11.88
CA ALA A 187 17.37 -7.98 -12.14
C ALA A 187 18.15 -9.12 -12.81
N TYR A 188 18.98 -8.81 -13.82
CA TYR A 188 19.84 -9.77 -14.47
C TYR A 188 20.84 -10.39 -13.47
N ASP A 189 21.59 -9.55 -12.78
CA ASP A 189 22.64 -9.99 -11.85
C ASP A 189 22.09 -10.85 -10.70
N LEU A 190 20.97 -10.42 -10.12
CA LEU A 190 20.32 -11.14 -9.03
C LEU A 190 19.76 -12.49 -9.47
N VAL A 191 19.06 -12.55 -10.60
CA VAL A 191 18.55 -13.83 -11.11
C VAL A 191 19.70 -14.76 -11.49
N ALA A 192 20.73 -14.27 -12.19
CA ALA A 192 21.88 -15.08 -12.57
C ALA A 192 22.59 -15.66 -11.32
N GLY A 193 22.80 -14.84 -10.29
CA GLY A 193 23.38 -15.29 -9.02
C GLY A 193 22.52 -16.34 -8.32
N LEU A 194 21.20 -16.13 -8.24
CA LEU A 194 20.28 -17.10 -7.64
C LEU A 194 20.29 -18.44 -8.40
N LYS A 195 20.25 -18.41 -9.73
CA LYS A 195 20.29 -19.63 -10.55
C LYS A 195 21.62 -20.37 -10.38
N ALA A 196 22.73 -19.66 -10.26
CA ALA A 196 24.05 -20.26 -10.10
C ALA A 196 24.26 -20.90 -8.72
N GLU A 197 23.83 -20.24 -7.64
CA GLU A 197 24.18 -20.66 -6.27
C GLU A 197 23.07 -21.42 -5.52
N ILE A 198 21.81 -21.11 -5.83
CA ILE A 198 20.66 -21.66 -5.10
C ILE A 198 20.08 -22.85 -5.84
N GLY A 199 20.06 -22.81 -7.18
CA GLY A 199 19.62 -23.94 -8.03
C GLY A 199 18.12 -24.23 -8.01
N LEU A 200 17.32 -23.39 -7.33
CA LEU A 200 15.85 -23.50 -7.30
C LEU A 200 15.20 -22.66 -8.43
N PRO A 201 13.93 -22.94 -8.79
CA PRO A 201 13.18 -22.07 -9.68
C PRO A 201 13.06 -20.65 -9.12
N VAL A 202 13.25 -19.65 -9.99
CA VAL A 202 13.20 -18.23 -9.63
C VAL A 202 11.99 -17.56 -10.28
N GLN A 203 11.18 -16.91 -9.45
CA GLN A 203 10.05 -16.09 -9.85
C GLN A 203 10.35 -14.62 -9.61
N VAL A 204 10.01 -13.75 -10.56
CA VAL A 204 10.20 -12.29 -10.40
C VAL A 204 8.85 -11.60 -10.34
N HIS A 205 8.65 -10.87 -9.26
CA HIS A 205 7.47 -10.09 -8.99
C HIS A 205 7.85 -8.61 -8.89
N CYS A 206 7.33 -7.78 -9.79
CA CYS A 206 7.66 -6.37 -9.87
C CYS A 206 6.41 -5.52 -10.14
N HIS A 207 6.25 -4.42 -9.41
CA HIS A 207 5.23 -3.42 -9.69
C HIS A 207 5.73 -2.42 -10.74
N SER A 208 4.83 -1.83 -11.52
CA SER A 208 5.17 -0.95 -12.65
C SER A 208 5.36 0.52 -12.27
N SER A 209 5.41 0.86 -10.98
CA SER A 209 5.36 2.23 -10.47
C SER A 209 6.43 3.14 -11.09
N SER A 210 7.64 2.63 -11.31
CA SER A 210 8.75 3.38 -11.94
C SER A 210 8.76 3.33 -13.48
N GLY A 211 7.93 2.49 -14.08
CA GLY A 211 7.98 2.14 -15.50
C GLY A 211 9.08 1.14 -15.88
N MET A 212 9.94 0.69 -14.96
CA MET A 212 11.07 -0.21 -15.28
C MET A 212 10.69 -1.71 -15.33
N ALA A 213 9.52 -2.10 -14.83
CA ALA A 213 9.17 -3.51 -14.60
C ALA A 213 9.23 -4.38 -15.86
N VAL A 214 8.76 -3.89 -17.01
CA VAL A 214 8.81 -4.62 -18.28
C VAL A 214 10.26 -4.94 -18.66
N ALA A 215 11.14 -3.94 -18.62
CA ALA A 215 12.56 -4.12 -18.91
C ALA A 215 13.24 -5.03 -17.88
N ALA A 216 12.88 -4.91 -16.60
CA ALA A 216 13.39 -5.79 -15.54
C ALA A 216 13.00 -7.24 -15.76
N TYR A 217 11.76 -7.53 -16.18
CA TYR A 217 11.33 -8.88 -16.53
C TYR A 217 12.08 -9.43 -17.74
N VAL A 218 12.24 -8.66 -18.82
CA VAL A 218 13.01 -9.11 -19.98
C VAL A 218 14.43 -9.51 -19.56
N LYS A 219 15.14 -8.65 -18.81
CA LYS A 219 16.49 -8.96 -18.34
C LYS A 219 16.54 -10.12 -17.35
N ALA A 220 15.55 -10.27 -16.47
CA ALA A 220 15.43 -11.41 -15.57
C ALA A 220 15.24 -12.73 -16.33
N VAL A 221 14.40 -12.76 -17.36
CA VAL A 221 14.17 -13.94 -18.20
C VAL A 221 15.44 -14.31 -18.98
N GLU A 222 16.15 -13.33 -19.53
CA GLU A 222 17.47 -13.54 -20.15
C GLU A 222 18.52 -14.12 -19.18
N ALA A 223 18.43 -13.80 -17.89
CA ALA A 223 19.28 -14.35 -16.84
C ALA A 223 18.84 -15.75 -16.35
N GLY A 224 17.70 -16.25 -16.84
CA GLY A 224 17.21 -17.60 -16.52
C GLY A 224 16.13 -17.66 -15.44
N ALA A 225 15.35 -16.58 -15.24
CA ALA A 225 14.13 -16.65 -14.43
C ALA A 225 13.16 -17.69 -15.02
N ASP A 226 12.47 -18.42 -14.15
CA ASP A 226 11.55 -19.48 -14.54
C ASP A 226 10.09 -18.98 -14.59
N LEU A 227 9.77 -17.94 -13.82
CA LEU A 227 8.43 -17.35 -13.74
C LEU A 227 8.45 -15.82 -13.60
N ILE A 228 7.41 -15.16 -14.11
CA ILE A 228 7.12 -13.74 -13.85
C ILE A 228 5.66 -13.52 -13.45
N ASP A 229 5.39 -12.47 -12.67
CA ASP A 229 4.03 -12.08 -12.26
C ASP A 229 3.46 -11.02 -13.20
N THR A 230 2.26 -11.24 -13.71
CA THR A 230 1.56 -10.31 -14.62
C THR A 230 0.11 -10.16 -14.23
N ALA A 231 -0.53 -9.08 -14.66
CA ALA A 231 -1.98 -8.89 -14.55
C ALA A 231 -2.59 -8.72 -15.95
N SER A 232 -3.90 -8.94 -16.10
CA SER A 232 -4.61 -8.57 -17.34
C SER A 232 -4.62 -7.05 -17.50
N ALA A 233 -4.53 -6.58 -18.75
CA ALA A 233 -4.35 -5.16 -19.09
C ALA A 233 -5.22 -4.15 -18.31
N PRO A 234 -6.53 -4.38 -18.06
CA PRO A 234 -7.38 -3.43 -17.31
C PRO A 234 -6.98 -3.27 -15.85
N LEU A 235 -6.19 -4.20 -15.33
CA LEU A 235 -5.71 -4.27 -13.95
C LEU A 235 -4.17 -4.28 -13.88
N ALA A 236 -3.49 -3.91 -14.96
CA ALA A 236 -2.04 -3.86 -15.07
C ALA A 236 -1.49 -2.42 -15.04
N PHE A 237 -0.16 -2.31 -14.96
CA PHE A 237 0.60 -1.05 -14.94
C PHE A 237 0.23 -0.13 -13.76
N LEU A 238 0.69 1.13 -13.81
CA LEU A 238 0.64 2.06 -12.68
C LEU A 238 1.34 1.42 -11.47
N THR A 239 0.63 1.26 -10.36
CA THR A 239 1.09 0.57 -9.17
C THR A 239 0.88 -0.95 -9.23
N SER A 240 0.38 -1.52 -10.33
CA SER A 240 0.19 -2.97 -10.55
C SER A 240 1.33 -3.60 -11.36
N GLN A 241 1.27 -4.91 -11.59
CA GLN A 241 2.22 -5.66 -12.41
C GLN A 241 2.12 -5.29 -13.91
N PRO A 242 3.15 -5.60 -14.72
CA PRO A 242 3.06 -5.53 -16.18
C PRO A 242 1.90 -6.35 -16.74
N ALA A 243 1.33 -5.88 -17.86
CA ALA A 243 0.26 -6.58 -18.55
C ALA A 243 0.74 -7.92 -19.12
N VAL A 244 -0.03 -9.00 -18.93
CA VAL A 244 0.26 -10.34 -19.48
C VAL A 244 0.34 -10.29 -20.99
N GLU A 245 -0.53 -9.53 -21.64
CA GLU A 245 -0.63 -9.36 -23.09
C GLU A 245 0.67 -8.72 -23.63
N THR A 246 1.17 -7.71 -22.93
CA THR A 246 2.44 -7.04 -23.25
C THR A 246 3.62 -7.99 -23.10
N MET A 247 3.73 -8.68 -21.96
CA MET A 247 4.87 -9.56 -21.70
C MET A 247 4.85 -10.81 -22.61
N ALA A 248 3.67 -11.36 -22.92
CA ALA A 248 3.54 -12.44 -23.89
C ALA A 248 4.01 -11.99 -25.28
N ALA A 249 3.64 -10.78 -25.71
CA ALA A 249 4.12 -10.20 -26.97
C ALA A 249 5.65 -9.96 -26.98
N CYS A 250 6.24 -9.53 -25.85
CA CYS A 250 7.69 -9.36 -25.74
C CYS A 250 8.47 -10.66 -25.98
N PHE A 251 7.92 -11.81 -25.61
CA PHE A 251 8.59 -13.11 -25.75
C PHE A 251 8.14 -13.91 -26.98
N ALA A 252 7.10 -13.45 -27.69
CA ALA A 252 6.58 -14.11 -28.89
C ALA A 252 7.68 -14.30 -29.94
N GLY A 253 7.79 -15.52 -30.48
CA GLY A 253 8.81 -15.87 -31.49
C GLY A 253 10.25 -15.96 -30.96
N THR A 254 10.49 -15.76 -29.66
CA THR A 254 11.77 -15.99 -29.01
C THR A 254 11.83 -17.41 -28.40
N PRO A 255 13.00 -17.89 -27.91
CA PRO A 255 13.06 -19.14 -27.15
C PRO A 255 12.21 -19.14 -25.86
N TYR A 256 11.81 -17.96 -25.38
CA TYR A 256 11.05 -17.78 -24.15
C TYR A 256 9.53 -17.70 -24.36
N ASP A 257 9.05 -17.83 -25.61
CA ASP A 257 7.63 -17.74 -25.96
C ASP A 257 6.77 -18.66 -25.04
N PRO A 258 5.82 -18.10 -24.26
CA PRO A 258 5.08 -18.87 -23.27
C PRO A 258 3.97 -19.74 -23.88
N GLY A 259 3.54 -19.48 -25.12
CA GLY A 259 2.45 -20.22 -25.76
C GLY A 259 1.08 -20.07 -25.08
N LEU A 260 0.81 -18.92 -24.44
CA LEU A 260 -0.48 -18.65 -23.78
C LEU A 260 -1.64 -18.57 -24.78
N ALA A 261 -2.84 -18.94 -24.35
CA ALA A 261 -4.04 -18.88 -25.17
C ALA A 261 -4.56 -17.43 -25.32
N VAL A 262 -4.10 -16.74 -26.37
CA VAL A 262 -4.42 -15.32 -26.64
C VAL A 262 -5.93 -15.01 -26.65
N ALA A 263 -6.75 -15.92 -27.19
CA ALA A 263 -8.22 -15.73 -27.23
C ALA A 263 -8.86 -15.72 -25.82
N GLU A 264 -8.30 -16.46 -24.87
CA GLU A 264 -8.75 -16.43 -23.48
C GLU A 264 -8.28 -15.13 -22.81
N LEU A 265 -7.08 -14.63 -23.12
CA LEU A 265 -6.59 -13.32 -22.65
C LEU A 265 -7.54 -12.19 -23.06
N GLU A 266 -7.94 -12.14 -24.33
CA GLU A 266 -8.91 -11.13 -24.84
C GLU A 266 -10.28 -11.24 -24.13
N THR A 267 -10.70 -12.46 -23.79
CA THR A 267 -11.94 -12.68 -23.03
C THR A 267 -11.83 -12.15 -21.61
N ILE A 268 -10.69 -12.36 -20.96
CA ILE A 268 -10.40 -11.87 -19.62
C ILE A 268 -10.32 -10.34 -19.59
N GLU A 269 -9.59 -9.75 -20.54
CA GLU A 269 -9.45 -8.31 -20.69
C GLU A 269 -10.82 -7.64 -20.83
N ARG A 270 -11.63 -8.04 -21.83
CA ARG A 270 -12.97 -7.46 -22.04
C ARG A 270 -13.87 -7.56 -20.82
N HIS A 271 -13.80 -8.68 -20.08
CA HIS A 271 -14.56 -8.83 -18.84
C HIS A 271 -14.14 -7.78 -17.79
N PHE A 272 -12.84 -7.62 -17.57
CA PHE A 272 -12.34 -6.67 -16.57
C PHE A 272 -12.40 -5.20 -17.00
N GLU A 273 -12.46 -4.89 -18.30
CA GLU A 273 -12.83 -3.54 -18.78
C GLU A 273 -14.24 -3.16 -18.31
N VAL A 274 -15.19 -4.09 -18.43
CA VAL A 274 -16.58 -3.86 -17.99
C VAL A 274 -16.66 -3.76 -16.47
N VAL A 275 -16.04 -4.69 -15.74
CA VAL A 275 -16.02 -4.67 -14.27
C VAL A 275 -15.33 -3.42 -13.74
N GLY A 276 -14.25 -3.00 -14.39
CA GLY A 276 -13.42 -1.86 -14.01
C GLY A 276 -14.02 -0.51 -14.36
N ALA A 277 -15.09 -0.46 -15.16
CA ALA A 277 -15.73 0.78 -15.56
C ALA A 277 -16.13 1.62 -14.32
N GLY A 278 -15.50 2.78 -14.19
CA GLY A 278 -15.71 3.70 -13.08
C GLY A 278 -14.88 3.41 -11.82
N ARG A 279 -14.19 2.27 -11.68
CA ARG A 279 -13.45 1.88 -10.45
C ARG A 279 -12.05 2.50 -10.32
N CYS A 280 -11.73 3.52 -11.12
CA CYS A 280 -10.39 4.12 -11.15
C CYS A 280 -10.07 4.83 -9.83
N VAL A 281 -8.93 4.48 -9.22
CA VAL A 281 -8.40 5.25 -8.07
C VAL A 281 -7.85 6.58 -8.59
N SER A 282 -8.56 7.65 -8.24
CA SER A 282 -8.19 9.01 -8.62
C SER A 282 -6.78 9.38 -8.13
N GLY A 283 -6.02 10.12 -8.96
CA GLY A 283 -4.71 10.67 -8.57
C GLY A 283 -3.48 9.77 -8.77
N THR A 284 -3.64 8.55 -9.31
CA THR A 284 -2.51 7.66 -9.59
C THR A 284 -1.71 8.16 -10.80
N LYS A 285 -0.42 8.49 -10.60
CA LYS A 285 0.48 8.86 -11.70
C LYS A 285 0.74 7.64 -12.59
N VAL A 286 0.86 7.87 -13.90
CA VAL A 286 1.22 6.82 -14.87
C VAL A 286 2.58 6.22 -14.54
N VAL A 287 3.54 7.08 -14.22
CA VAL A 287 4.87 6.72 -13.72
C VAL A 287 5.19 7.66 -12.56
N ASP A 288 5.65 7.10 -11.45
CA ASP A 288 6.22 7.86 -10.34
C ASP A 288 7.74 7.83 -10.42
N SER A 289 8.34 8.84 -11.03
CA SER A 289 9.80 8.93 -11.18
C SER A 289 10.53 9.05 -9.84
N MET A 290 9.86 9.51 -8.77
CA MET A 290 10.48 9.71 -7.47
C MET A 290 10.49 8.43 -6.61
N VAL A 291 9.75 7.38 -7.01
CA VAL A 291 9.70 6.11 -6.28
C VAL A 291 11.07 5.48 -6.12
N ILE A 292 11.99 5.71 -7.05
CA ILE A 292 13.37 5.22 -6.97
C ILE A 292 14.13 5.89 -5.81
N ALA A 293 13.86 7.17 -5.55
CA ALA A 293 14.50 7.93 -4.48
C ALA A 293 13.92 7.57 -3.11
N HIS A 294 12.61 7.68 -2.94
CA HIS A 294 11.97 7.47 -1.63
C HIS A 294 11.62 6.00 -1.33
N GLN A 295 11.51 5.14 -2.36
CA GLN A 295 11.20 3.70 -2.26
C GLN A 295 9.88 3.38 -1.56
N ILE A 296 8.95 4.35 -1.54
CA ILE A 296 7.63 4.23 -0.91
C ILE A 296 6.69 3.56 -1.90
N PRO A 297 6.12 2.39 -1.59
CA PRO A 297 5.14 1.75 -2.47
C PRO A 297 3.89 2.63 -2.63
N GLY A 298 3.21 2.55 -3.77
CA GLY A 298 2.10 3.45 -4.12
C GLY A 298 1.00 3.54 -3.06
N GLY A 299 0.56 2.40 -2.50
CA GLY A 299 -0.45 2.39 -1.43
C GLY A 299 -0.03 3.13 -0.15
N MET A 300 1.27 3.14 0.18
CA MET A 300 1.79 3.90 1.32
C MET A 300 1.85 5.40 1.03
N ALA A 301 2.19 5.81 -0.20
CA ALA A 301 2.23 7.23 -0.56
C ALA A 301 0.86 7.90 -0.42
N SER A 302 -0.20 7.25 -0.91
CA SER A 302 -1.58 7.73 -0.76
C SER A 302 -2.01 7.80 0.71
N ASN A 303 -1.61 6.81 1.53
CA ASN A 303 -1.89 6.81 2.96
C ASN A 303 -1.18 7.93 3.72
N LEU A 304 0.10 8.18 3.43
CA LEU A 304 0.84 9.31 4.02
C LEU A 304 0.21 10.65 3.67
N LEU A 305 -0.21 10.82 2.41
CA LEU A 305 -0.92 12.02 1.99
C LEU A 305 -2.24 12.17 2.75
N ALA A 306 -3.05 11.11 2.86
CA ALA A 306 -4.28 11.11 3.65
C ALA A 306 -4.05 11.54 5.11
N GLN A 307 -3.01 11.01 5.77
CA GLN A 307 -2.64 11.41 7.13
C GLN A 307 -2.31 12.90 7.24
N LEU A 308 -1.57 13.45 6.27
CA LEU A 308 -1.28 14.88 6.25
C LEU A 308 -2.53 15.70 5.96
N ARG A 309 -3.47 15.21 5.14
CA ARG A 309 -4.77 15.88 4.87
C ARG A 309 -5.59 16.00 6.14
N GLU A 310 -5.74 14.89 6.86
CA GLU A 310 -6.49 14.81 8.12
C GLU A 310 -5.98 15.83 9.15
N GLN A 311 -4.66 16.06 9.16
CA GLN A 311 -4.02 17.04 10.05
C GLN A 311 -3.90 18.44 9.45
N LYS A 312 -4.40 18.66 8.22
CA LYS A 312 -4.30 19.92 7.47
C LYS A 312 -2.84 20.37 7.25
N GLN A 313 -1.92 19.42 7.13
CA GLN A 313 -0.46 19.62 6.96
C GLN A 313 0.06 19.14 5.59
N GLU A 314 -0.81 19.09 4.57
CA GLU A 314 -0.46 18.56 3.23
C GLU A 314 0.74 19.25 2.58
N HIS A 315 0.91 20.54 2.85
CA HIS A 315 2.04 21.34 2.38
C HIS A 315 3.41 20.82 2.84
N ARG A 316 3.44 19.95 3.87
CA ARG A 316 4.66 19.36 4.45
C ARG A 316 5.02 17.99 3.88
N LEU A 317 4.30 17.51 2.85
CA LEU A 317 4.57 16.22 2.23
C LEU A 317 6.04 16.08 1.77
N ALA A 318 6.62 17.13 1.21
CA ALA A 318 8.01 17.13 0.77
C ALA A 318 8.97 16.83 1.94
N GLU A 319 8.78 17.47 3.10
CA GLU A 319 9.57 17.22 4.31
C GLU A 319 9.44 15.75 4.77
N VAL A 320 8.23 15.19 4.72
CA VAL A 320 7.99 13.79 5.08
C VAL A 320 8.72 12.83 4.13
N LEU A 321 8.65 13.08 2.82
CA LEU A 321 9.33 12.26 1.82
C LEU A 321 10.86 12.30 1.97
N GLU A 322 11.42 13.43 2.42
CA GLU A 322 12.84 13.56 2.74
C GLU A 322 13.24 12.89 4.06
N GLU A 323 12.33 12.83 5.04
CA GLU A 323 12.57 12.22 6.34
C GLU A 323 12.46 10.70 6.31
N VAL A 324 11.63 10.12 5.43
CA VAL A 324 11.45 8.66 5.29
C VAL A 324 12.78 7.92 5.08
N PRO A 325 13.66 8.29 4.13
CA PRO A 325 14.97 7.64 3.96
C PRO A 325 15.84 7.72 5.22
N ARG A 326 15.79 8.82 5.98
CA ARG A 326 16.58 9.01 7.21
C ARG A 326 16.10 8.12 8.35
N VAL A 327 14.78 8.03 8.54
CA VAL A 327 14.17 7.10 9.50
C VAL A 327 14.49 5.66 9.12
N ARG A 328 14.42 5.34 7.83
CA ARG A 328 14.76 4.00 7.34
C ARG A 328 16.21 3.63 7.63
N GLU A 329 17.15 4.54 7.40
CA GLU A 329 18.56 4.33 7.79
C GLU A 329 18.70 4.11 9.30
N ASP A 330 18.10 4.98 10.11
CA ASP A 330 18.15 4.87 11.57
C ASP A 330 17.63 3.54 12.10
N LEU A 331 16.60 3.00 11.45
CA LEU A 331 15.96 1.74 11.80
C LEU A 331 16.64 0.49 11.19
N GLY A 332 17.85 0.62 10.63
CA GLY A 332 18.61 -0.53 10.13
C GLY A 332 18.22 -0.95 8.71
N PHE A 333 17.76 -0.01 7.89
CA PHE A 333 17.36 -0.18 6.50
C PHE A 333 16.27 -1.24 6.25
N PRO A 334 15.13 -1.28 6.95
CA PRO A 334 14.07 -2.23 6.58
C PRO A 334 13.60 -2.01 5.13
N PRO A 335 13.30 -3.08 4.35
CA PRO A 335 12.48 -2.96 3.16
C PRO A 335 11.15 -2.28 3.51
N LEU A 336 10.60 -1.44 2.63
CA LEU A 336 9.34 -0.74 2.87
C LEU A 336 8.17 -1.57 2.35
N VAL A 337 7.79 -2.60 3.10
CA VAL A 337 6.63 -3.46 2.84
C VAL A 337 5.77 -3.54 4.10
N THR A 338 4.51 -3.92 4.04
CA THR A 338 3.70 -4.00 5.27
C THR A 338 4.28 -5.04 6.24
N PRO A 339 4.45 -4.73 7.55
CA PRO A 339 4.08 -3.48 8.23
C PRO A 339 5.20 -2.43 8.31
N THR A 340 6.44 -2.74 7.96
CA THR A 340 7.61 -1.84 8.10
C THR A 340 7.46 -0.52 7.35
N SER A 341 6.77 -0.53 6.21
CA SER A 341 6.40 0.68 5.46
C SER A 341 5.61 1.68 6.31
N GLN A 342 4.59 1.21 7.05
CA GLN A 342 3.79 2.05 7.94
C GLN A 342 4.60 2.53 9.14
N ILE A 343 5.42 1.66 9.73
CA ILE A 343 6.28 1.99 10.89
C ILE A 343 7.24 3.13 10.53
N VAL A 344 7.94 3.03 9.40
CA VAL A 344 8.86 4.06 8.93
C VAL A 344 8.11 5.34 8.55
N GLY A 345 6.99 5.21 7.83
CA GLY A 345 6.20 6.34 7.36
C GLY A 345 5.62 7.20 8.48
N VAL A 346 4.97 6.56 9.45
CA VAL A 346 4.36 7.25 10.59
C VAL A 346 5.42 7.92 11.45
N MET A 347 6.57 7.27 11.67
CA MET A 347 7.68 7.88 12.38
C MET A 347 8.22 9.12 11.64
N ALA A 348 8.32 9.08 10.31
CA ALA A 348 8.73 10.23 9.51
C ALA A 348 7.73 11.39 9.63
N VAL A 349 6.43 11.11 9.54
CA VAL A 349 5.37 12.11 9.77
C VAL A 349 5.48 12.70 11.17
N MET A 350 5.63 11.87 12.21
CA MET A 350 5.80 12.35 13.58
C MET A 350 7.04 13.22 13.78
N ASN A 351 8.18 12.86 13.18
CA ASN A 351 9.41 13.65 13.24
C ASN A 351 9.20 15.05 12.64
N VAL A 352 8.57 15.12 11.47
CA VAL A 352 8.29 16.37 10.76
C VAL A 352 7.33 17.23 11.58
N LEU A 353 6.22 16.66 12.04
CA LEU A 353 5.21 17.39 12.81
C LEU A 353 5.74 17.89 14.16
N ALA A 354 6.54 17.09 14.85
CA ALA A 354 7.12 17.46 16.14
C ALA A 354 8.28 18.48 16.02
N GLY A 355 8.85 18.65 14.82
CA GLY A 355 10.04 19.46 14.59
C GLY A 355 11.33 18.90 15.21
N GLU A 356 11.28 17.68 15.77
CA GLU A 356 12.39 17.01 16.43
C GLU A 356 12.29 15.50 16.23
N ARG A 357 13.41 14.87 15.82
CA ARG A 357 13.45 13.43 15.53
C ARG A 357 13.28 12.59 16.80
N TYR A 358 12.37 11.63 16.76
CA TYR A 358 12.06 10.68 17.84
C TYR A 358 11.63 11.33 19.16
N LYS A 359 11.02 12.52 19.11
CA LYS A 359 10.44 13.18 20.31
C LYS A 359 9.19 12.45 20.81
N ARG A 360 8.33 12.03 19.90
CA ARG A 360 7.14 11.20 20.15
C ARG A 360 7.27 9.94 19.30
N VAL A 361 7.28 8.77 19.95
CA VAL A 361 7.57 7.49 19.30
C VAL A 361 6.38 6.55 19.48
N PRO A 362 5.72 6.14 18.38
CA PRO A 362 4.62 5.17 18.42
C PRO A 362 5.06 3.82 18.99
N ASN A 363 4.10 3.08 19.51
CA ASN A 363 4.34 1.74 20.04
C ASN A 363 4.93 0.79 19.01
N GLU A 364 4.49 0.86 17.76
CA GLU A 364 4.95 -0.04 16.70
C GLU A 364 6.42 0.22 16.34
N VAL A 365 6.87 1.48 16.42
CA VAL A 365 8.29 1.82 16.27
C VAL A 365 9.08 1.31 17.48
N ARG A 366 8.55 1.46 18.69
CA ARG A 366 9.18 0.93 19.91
C ARG A 366 9.30 -0.59 19.85
N ASP A 367 8.26 -1.29 19.45
CA ASP A 367 8.20 -2.74 19.33
C ASP A 367 9.10 -3.26 18.20
N TYR A 368 9.22 -2.51 17.11
CA TYR A 368 10.23 -2.75 16.08
C TYR A 368 11.65 -2.71 16.66
N VAL A 369 11.98 -1.65 17.41
CA VAL A 369 13.30 -1.47 18.02
C VAL A 369 13.55 -2.51 19.13
N ARG A 370 12.50 -2.94 19.84
CA ARG A 370 12.55 -4.10 20.75
C ARG A 370 12.81 -5.41 20.04
N GLY A 371 12.69 -5.48 18.71
CA GLY A 371 12.87 -6.70 17.92
C GLY A 371 11.63 -7.59 17.84
N LEU A 372 10.44 -7.09 18.18
CA LEU A 372 9.19 -7.87 18.17
C LEU A 372 8.65 -8.14 16.76
N TYR A 373 9.17 -7.43 15.75
CA TYR A 373 8.87 -7.66 14.33
C TYR A 373 9.89 -8.58 13.64
N GLY A 374 11.08 -8.77 14.22
CA GLY A 374 12.17 -9.53 13.60
C GLY A 374 13.49 -8.77 13.65
N ARG A 375 14.51 -9.33 13.00
CA ARG A 375 15.86 -8.76 12.91
C ARG A 375 15.95 -7.86 11.67
N PRO A 376 16.30 -6.58 11.82
CA PRO A 376 16.52 -5.68 10.69
C PRO A 376 17.74 -6.10 9.85
N PRO A 377 17.80 -5.70 8.55
CA PRO A 377 18.93 -6.02 7.68
C PRO A 377 20.29 -5.54 8.19
N ALA A 378 20.33 -4.41 8.90
CA ALA A 378 21.50 -3.88 9.58
C ALA A 378 21.17 -3.47 11.02
N PRO A 379 22.18 -3.28 11.89
CA PRO A 379 21.95 -2.76 13.23
C PRO A 379 21.20 -1.42 13.21
N ILE A 380 20.23 -1.28 14.11
CA ILE A 380 19.57 0.01 14.39
C ILE A 380 20.62 0.97 14.94
N ARG A 381 20.54 2.26 14.57
CA ARG A 381 21.47 3.28 15.05
C ARG A 381 21.41 3.36 16.58
N GLU A 382 22.56 3.18 17.23
CA GLU A 382 22.66 3.07 18.70
C GLU A 382 21.99 4.23 19.44
N ALA A 383 22.22 5.48 18.99
CA ALA A 383 21.60 6.66 19.59
C ALA A 383 20.06 6.64 19.50
N VAL A 384 19.51 6.09 18.42
CA VAL A 384 18.05 5.95 18.22
C VAL A 384 17.51 4.83 19.09
N ALA A 385 18.18 3.67 19.11
CA ALA A 385 17.81 2.57 19.99
C ALA A 385 17.79 3.02 21.47
N GLN A 386 18.81 3.75 21.91
CA GLN A 386 18.91 4.26 23.28
C GLN A 386 17.83 5.29 23.60
N LYS A 387 17.52 6.21 22.67
CA LYS A 387 16.45 7.22 22.86
C LYS A 387 15.07 6.56 22.97
N ILE A 388 14.82 5.47 22.24
CA ILE A 388 13.52 4.78 22.20
C ILE A 388 13.34 3.80 23.36
N LEU A 389 14.38 3.03 23.69
CA LEU A 389 14.31 1.95 24.68
C LEU A 389 14.74 2.37 26.09
N GLY A 390 15.43 3.50 26.25
CA GLY A 390 15.87 3.99 27.56
C GLY A 390 16.76 3.00 28.33
N GLY A 391 17.46 2.11 27.63
CA GLY A 391 18.29 1.04 28.21
C GLY A 391 17.64 -0.35 28.26
N GLU A 392 16.37 -0.51 27.88
CA GLU A 392 15.78 -1.83 27.61
C GLU A 392 16.55 -2.53 26.48
N LYS A 393 16.80 -3.84 26.60
CA LYS A 393 17.51 -4.61 25.57
C LYS A 393 16.52 -5.23 24.59
N PRO A 394 16.81 -5.21 23.27
CA PRO A 394 16.01 -5.92 22.30
C PRO A 394 15.89 -7.41 22.62
N VAL A 395 14.75 -8.00 22.25
CA VAL A 395 14.48 -9.42 22.44
C VAL A 395 15.46 -10.27 21.64
N LYS A 396 15.91 -11.37 22.24
CA LYS A 396 16.63 -12.44 21.55
C LYS A 396 15.66 -13.53 21.11
N GLY A 397 16.01 -14.21 20.02
CA GLY A 397 15.20 -15.30 19.46
C GLY A 397 14.14 -14.82 18.46
N ARG A 398 13.23 -15.72 18.09
CA ARG A 398 12.09 -15.41 17.21
C ARG A 398 10.97 -14.77 18.05
N PRO A 399 10.32 -13.68 17.58
CA PRO A 399 9.34 -12.99 18.42
C PRO A 399 8.13 -13.85 18.79
N ALA A 400 7.71 -14.75 17.89
CA ALA A 400 6.55 -15.61 18.12
C ALA A 400 6.75 -16.67 19.20
N ASP A 401 7.99 -17.02 19.56
CA ASP A 401 8.28 -17.97 20.67
C ASP A 401 7.76 -17.45 22.03
N ARG A 402 7.41 -16.16 22.11
CA ARG A 402 6.93 -15.48 23.31
C ARG A 402 5.41 -15.37 23.37
N LEU A 403 4.71 -15.84 22.33
CA LEU A 403 3.27 -15.69 22.22
C LEU A 403 2.57 -16.93 22.77
N GLU A 404 1.60 -16.71 23.63
CA GLU A 404 0.71 -17.77 24.11
C GLU A 404 -0.15 -18.34 22.98
N PRO A 405 -0.52 -19.64 23.01
CA PRO A 405 -1.36 -20.27 22.00
C PRO A 405 -2.66 -19.50 21.71
N GLY A 406 -2.94 -19.27 20.43
CA GLY A 406 -4.06 -18.43 20.01
C GLY A 406 -5.35 -19.21 19.72
N MET A 407 -5.25 -20.45 19.27
CA MET A 407 -6.41 -21.26 18.88
C MET A 407 -7.26 -21.71 20.08
N PRO A 408 -6.69 -22.20 21.21
CA PRO A 408 -7.47 -22.52 22.40
C PRO A 408 -8.23 -21.31 22.92
N LYS A 409 -7.61 -20.12 22.88
CA LYS A 409 -8.22 -18.87 23.29
C LYS A 409 -9.40 -18.52 22.37
N ALA A 410 -9.20 -18.54 21.05
CA ALA A 410 -10.25 -18.27 20.08
C ALA A 410 -11.46 -19.21 20.24
N ARG A 411 -11.21 -20.52 20.45
CA ARG A 411 -12.27 -21.53 20.68
C ARG A 411 -13.03 -21.34 21.99
N LYS A 412 -12.41 -20.72 22.99
CA LYS A 412 -13.04 -20.41 24.29
C LYS A 412 -13.87 -19.14 24.25
N GLU A 413 -13.36 -18.09 23.60
CA GLU A 413 -13.96 -16.75 23.61
C GLU A 413 -15.06 -16.57 22.57
N LEU A 414 -14.95 -17.22 21.41
CA LEU A 414 -15.94 -17.09 20.35
C LEU A 414 -17.25 -17.81 20.72
N SER A 415 -18.35 -17.07 20.72
CA SER A 415 -19.69 -17.63 20.97
C SER A 415 -20.02 -18.70 19.94
N LYS A 416 -20.36 -19.90 20.42
CA LYS A 416 -20.74 -21.05 19.57
C LYS A 416 -21.91 -20.74 18.65
N ASP A 417 -22.79 -19.83 19.04
CA ASP A 417 -23.94 -19.45 18.21
C ASP A 417 -23.51 -18.73 16.93
N LEU A 418 -22.34 -18.07 16.89
CA LEU A 418 -21.84 -17.34 15.73
C LEU A 418 -21.01 -18.21 14.77
N VAL A 419 -20.60 -19.39 15.22
CA VAL A 419 -19.73 -20.31 14.48
C VAL A 419 -20.56 -21.12 13.49
N VAL A 420 -20.17 -21.07 12.22
CA VAL A 420 -20.76 -21.87 11.13
C VAL A 420 -19.78 -22.96 10.68
N LYS A 421 -18.47 -22.69 10.76
CA LYS A 421 -17.40 -23.61 10.35
C LYS A 421 -16.13 -23.43 11.18
N ASP A 422 -15.26 -24.43 11.20
CA ASP A 422 -14.02 -24.40 11.99
C ASP A 422 -13.11 -23.22 11.65
N GLU A 423 -13.09 -22.79 10.39
CA GLU A 423 -12.28 -21.66 9.93
C GLU A 423 -12.73 -20.32 10.54
N ASP A 424 -13.94 -20.24 11.10
CA ASP A 424 -14.38 -19.04 11.81
C ASP A 424 -13.52 -18.78 13.06
N TYR A 425 -13.02 -19.83 13.72
CA TYR A 425 -12.08 -19.67 14.83
C TYR A 425 -10.73 -19.10 14.35
N VAL A 426 -10.28 -19.47 13.16
CA VAL A 426 -9.04 -18.93 12.56
C VAL A 426 -9.24 -17.46 12.19
N SER A 427 -10.35 -17.13 11.52
CA SER A 427 -10.71 -15.75 11.20
C SER A 427 -10.81 -14.88 12.45
N TYR A 428 -11.40 -15.42 13.54
CA TYR A 428 -11.47 -14.73 14.83
C TYR A 428 -10.10 -14.58 15.50
N ALA A 429 -9.26 -15.61 15.49
CA ALA A 429 -7.90 -15.52 16.04
C ALA A 429 -7.05 -14.46 15.33
N LEU A 430 -7.23 -14.30 14.02
CA LEU A 430 -6.51 -13.33 13.20
C LEU A 430 -7.05 -11.91 13.37
N PHE A 431 -8.38 -11.75 13.32
CA PHE A 431 -9.06 -10.45 13.33
C PHE A 431 -10.32 -10.46 14.22
N PRO A 432 -10.20 -10.49 15.56
CA PRO A 432 -11.33 -10.72 16.46
C PRO A 432 -12.52 -9.79 16.20
N GLU A 433 -12.29 -8.48 16.17
CA GLU A 433 -13.35 -7.49 16.01
C GLU A 433 -13.98 -7.50 14.62
N VAL A 434 -13.16 -7.67 13.58
CA VAL A 434 -13.62 -7.72 12.18
C VAL A 434 -14.45 -8.98 11.95
N ALA A 435 -13.96 -10.12 12.42
CA ALA A 435 -14.62 -11.39 12.30
C ALA A 435 -15.96 -11.38 13.06
N LEU A 436 -16.02 -10.84 14.28
CA LEU A 436 -17.28 -10.72 15.03
C LEU A 436 -18.32 -9.88 14.27
N LYS A 437 -17.92 -8.71 13.74
CA LYS A 437 -18.81 -7.86 12.94
C LYS A 437 -19.32 -8.63 11.71
N PHE A 438 -18.45 -9.34 11.01
CA PHE A 438 -18.82 -10.17 9.86
C PHE A 438 -19.77 -11.31 10.25
N PHE A 439 -19.50 -12.05 11.33
CA PHE A 439 -20.35 -13.18 11.76
C PHE A 439 -21.74 -12.72 12.20
N GLN A 440 -21.84 -11.56 12.84
CA GLN A 440 -23.12 -10.94 13.17
C GLN A 440 -23.90 -10.55 11.90
N TRP A 441 -23.23 -9.92 10.93
CA TRP A 441 -23.84 -9.64 9.63
C TRP A 441 -24.27 -10.92 8.90
N ARG A 442 -23.44 -11.97 8.90
CA ARG A 442 -23.75 -13.26 8.24
C ARG A 442 -25.03 -13.90 8.77
N LYS A 443 -25.37 -13.68 10.05
CA LYS A 443 -26.65 -14.11 10.64
C LYS A 443 -27.84 -13.26 10.19
N ASN A 444 -27.64 -11.96 10.11
CA ASN A 444 -28.68 -10.98 9.75
C ASN A 444 -28.17 -10.10 8.61
N PRO A 445 -28.14 -10.61 7.37
CA PRO A 445 -27.53 -9.89 6.25
C PRO A 445 -28.31 -8.61 5.99
N THR A 446 -27.63 -7.48 6.15
CA THR A 446 -28.12 -6.20 5.64
C THR A 446 -27.57 -5.99 4.23
N PRO A 447 -28.36 -5.40 3.30
CA PRO A 447 -27.86 -5.04 1.99
C PRO A 447 -26.64 -4.15 2.14
N VAL A 448 -25.54 -4.54 1.51
CA VAL A 448 -24.34 -3.71 1.42
C VAL A 448 -24.50 -2.84 0.20
N GLU A 449 -24.51 -1.52 0.36
CA GLU A 449 -24.28 -0.67 -0.81
C GLU A 449 -22.92 -1.05 -1.37
N ALA A 450 -22.88 -1.49 -2.63
CA ALA A 450 -21.61 -1.61 -3.34
C ALA A 450 -20.86 -0.29 -3.13
N PRO A 451 -19.56 -0.31 -2.77
CA PRO A 451 -18.78 0.92 -2.73
C PRO A 451 -18.93 1.54 -4.11
N ARG A 452 -19.76 2.58 -4.20
CA ARG A 452 -19.93 3.34 -5.42
C ARG A 452 -18.52 3.86 -5.70
N PRO A 453 -18.03 3.79 -6.95
CA PRO A 453 -16.83 4.54 -7.27
C PRO A 453 -17.08 5.94 -6.74
N GLU A 454 -16.15 6.47 -5.93
CA GLU A 454 -16.21 7.86 -5.55
C GLU A 454 -16.46 8.59 -6.86
N LYS A 455 -17.63 9.24 -6.98
CA LYS A 455 -17.81 10.17 -8.09
C LYS A 455 -16.56 11.02 -8.03
N PRO A 456 -15.84 11.22 -9.16
CA PRO A 456 -14.81 12.25 -9.19
C PRO A 456 -15.45 13.41 -8.47
N VAL A 457 -14.82 13.92 -7.42
CA VAL A 457 -15.27 15.17 -6.80
C VAL A 457 -15.47 16.03 -8.02
N GLU A 458 -16.75 16.32 -8.34
CA GLU A 458 -17.05 17.41 -9.22
C GLU A 458 -16.32 18.49 -8.46
N ARG A 459 -15.14 18.87 -8.97
CA ARG A 459 -14.80 20.26 -8.98
C ARG A 459 -16.12 20.83 -9.44
N THR A 460 -16.84 21.44 -8.51
CA THR A 460 -17.50 22.66 -8.83
C THR A 460 -16.40 23.45 -9.53
N GLU A 461 -16.30 23.24 -10.85
CA GLU A 461 -16.20 24.32 -11.77
C GLU A 461 -17.27 25.25 -11.23
N THR A 462 -16.82 26.15 -10.35
CA THR A 462 -17.44 27.44 -10.21
C THR A 462 -17.71 27.80 -11.65
N GLU A 463 -19.00 27.77 -12.03
CA GLU A 463 -19.45 28.20 -13.34
C GLU A 463 -18.56 29.39 -13.72
N PRO A 464 -17.91 29.38 -14.89
CA PRO A 464 -17.02 30.45 -15.26
C PRO A 464 -17.79 31.74 -15.02
N LYS A 465 -17.31 32.52 -14.06
CA LYS A 465 -17.89 33.78 -13.65
C LYS A 465 -18.21 34.51 -14.96
N PRO A 466 -19.47 34.89 -15.22
CA PRO A 466 -19.87 35.38 -16.53
C PRO A 466 -18.86 36.45 -16.96
N ALA A 467 -18.29 36.25 -18.15
CA ALA A 467 -17.27 37.14 -18.69
C ALA A 467 -17.70 38.60 -18.45
N PRO A 468 -16.79 39.48 -18.01
CA PRO A 468 -17.13 40.88 -17.79
C PRO A 468 -17.84 41.40 -19.03
N LYS A 469 -19.06 41.94 -18.85
CA LYS A 469 -19.82 42.54 -19.94
C LYS A 469 -18.88 43.47 -20.71
N PRO A 470 -18.84 43.39 -22.06
CA PRO A 470 -17.94 44.22 -22.85
C PRO A 470 -18.20 45.68 -22.50
N THR A 471 -17.20 46.32 -21.91
CA THR A 471 -17.15 47.77 -21.81
C THR A 471 -17.12 48.30 -23.24
N SER A 472 -18.01 49.24 -23.52
CA SER A 472 -18.18 49.87 -24.82
C SER A 472 -16.95 50.70 -25.20
N ALA A 473 -15.87 50.04 -25.65
CA ALA A 473 -14.71 50.66 -26.29
C ALA A 473 -13.73 49.64 -26.91
N GLU A 474 -14.17 48.46 -27.37
CA GLU A 474 -13.28 47.56 -28.14
C GLU A 474 -13.32 47.91 -29.63
N ASP A 475 -12.13 48.08 -30.21
CA ASP A 475 -11.92 48.33 -31.64
C ASP A 475 -12.59 47.23 -32.51
N PRO A 476 -13.38 47.61 -33.54
CA PRO A 476 -14.05 46.66 -34.44
C PRO A 476 -13.12 45.61 -35.06
N GLU A 477 -11.84 45.93 -35.25
CA GLU A 477 -10.85 45.05 -35.87
C GLU A 477 -10.38 43.96 -34.90
N VAL A 478 -10.16 44.33 -33.63
CA VAL A 478 -9.79 43.39 -32.55
C VAL A 478 -10.92 42.39 -32.28
N ARG A 479 -12.17 42.85 -32.35
CA ARG A 479 -13.34 41.98 -32.19
C ARG A 479 -13.46 40.93 -33.30
N ARG A 480 -13.06 41.29 -34.53
CA ARG A 480 -13.02 40.37 -35.68
C ARG A 480 -11.91 39.33 -35.55
N ILE A 481 -10.72 39.74 -35.13
CA ILE A 481 -9.57 38.82 -34.96
C ILE A 481 -9.87 37.78 -33.86
N ARG A 482 -10.46 38.20 -32.74
CA ARG A 482 -10.86 37.28 -31.66
C ARG A 482 -11.88 36.24 -32.14
N ALA A 483 -12.89 36.66 -32.92
CA ALA A 483 -13.86 35.75 -33.49
C ALA A 483 -13.24 34.74 -34.49
N LEU A 484 -12.25 35.16 -35.26
CA LEU A 484 -11.50 34.28 -36.19
C LEU A 484 -10.63 33.25 -35.44
N LEU A 485 -9.99 33.64 -34.35
CA LEU A 485 -9.21 32.74 -33.48
C LEU A 485 -10.10 31.69 -32.79
N GLU A 486 -11.25 32.09 -32.27
CA GLU A 486 -12.21 31.15 -31.67
C GLU A 486 -12.72 30.13 -32.71
N LEU A 487 -13.03 30.59 -33.93
CA LEU A 487 -13.41 29.72 -35.06
C LEU A 487 -12.28 28.76 -35.48
N ALA A 488 -11.04 29.23 -35.52
CA ALA A 488 -9.89 28.39 -35.89
C ALA A 488 -9.62 27.29 -34.83
N THR A 489 -9.69 27.66 -33.55
CA THR A 489 -9.45 26.77 -32.41
C THR A 489 -10.54 25.71 -32.28
N GLY A 490 -11.81 26.09 -32.51
CA GLY A 490 -12.95 25.16 -32.49
C GLY A 490 -12.99 24.16 -33.64
N HIS A 491 -12.21 24.36 -34.70
CA HIS A 491 -12.25 23.54 -35.91
C HIS A 491 -10.92 22.88 -36.30
N GLY A 492 -9.90 22.91 -35.44
CA GLY A 492 -8.63 22.20 -35.67
C GLY A 492 -7.87 22.70 -36.90
N VAL A 493 -7.99 23.99 -37.19
CA VAL A 493 -7.25 24.66 -38.26
C VAL A 493 -5.83 24.94 -37.75
N THR A 494 -4.83 24.37 -38.40
CA THR A 494 -3.41 24.53 -38.00
C THR A 494 -2.73 25.70 -38.69
N GLU A 495 -3.21 26.09 -39.87
CA GLU A 495 -2.68 27.22 -40.63
C GLU A 495 -3.85 28.04 -41.16
N LEU A 496 -3.88 29.35 -40.91
CA LEU A 496 -4.89 30.25 -41.45
C LEU A 496 -4.21 31.41 -42.12
N ASP A 497 -4.68 31.70 -43.31
CA ASP A 497 -4.15 32.74 -44.11
C ASP A 497 -5.32 33.24 -45.06
N TRP A 498 -5.48 34.55 -45.19
CA TRP A 498 -6.43 35.42 -45.91
C TRP A 498 -5.81 36.60 -46.75
N GLU A 499 -6.22 36.92 -48.00
CA GLU A 499 -5.79 38.19 -48.68
C GLU A 499 -6.69 39.42 -48.59
N ARG A 500 -6.06 40.61 -48.65
CA ARG A 500 -6.73 41.85 -49.08
C ARG A 500 -5.79 42.81 -49.83
N GLY A 501 -6.08 43.06 -51.11
CA GLY A 501 -5.23 43.88 -51.99
C GLY A 501 -4.23 42.99 -52.71
N ASP A 502 -2.95 43.37 -52.70
CA ASP A 502 -1.85 42.55 -53.24
C ASP A 502 -1.35 41.46 -52.25
N ASP A 503 -2.05 41.22 -51.13
CA ASP A 503 -1.48 40.43 -50.03
C ASP A 503 -2.09 39.05 -49.81
N ARG A 504 -1.41 38.00 -50.31
CA ARG A 504 -1.46 36.51 -50.17
C ARG A 504 -1.68 35.84 -48.83
N ILE A 505 -2.86 35.34 -48.46
CA ILE A 505 -2.89 34.36 -47.38
C ILE A 505 -3.91 33.14 -47.68
N ARG A 506 -3.49 31.82 -47.56
CA ARG A 506 -4.19 30.48 -47.65
C ARG A 506 -4.27 29.47 -46.42
N ILE A 507 -5.46 29.06 -45.95
CA ILE A 507 -5.68 28.19 -44.75
C ILE A 507 -5.44 26.68 -44.99
N LYS A 508 -4.81 25.94 -44.06
CA LYS A 508 -4.58 24.47 -44.11
C LYS A 508 -5.01 23.74 -42.81
N ARG A 509 -5.70 22.61 -42.97
CA ARG A 509 -6.21 21.73 -41.89
C ARG A 509 -5.46 20.40 -41.92
N GLY A 510 -4.78 20.03 -40.83
CA GLY A 510 -3.98 18.81 -40.76
C GLY A 510 -4.83 17.53 -40.65
N VAL A 511 -4.50 16.52 -41.46
CA VAL A 511 -4.85 15.10 -41.26
C VAL A 511 -3.54 14.33 -41.12
N ALA A 512 -3.46 13.43 -40.15
CA ALA A 512 -2.26 12.62 -39.83
C ALA A 512 -1.88 11.65 -40.98
N VAL A 513 -0.56 11.40 -41.19
CA VAL A 513 0.13 10.08 -41.18
C VAL A 513 1.68 10.26 -41.32
N GLU A 514 2.41 9.69 -40.34
CA GLU A 514 3.79 9.11 -40.21
C GLU A 514 5.04 9.51 -41.07
N PRO A 515 6.24 8.88 -40.89
CA PRO A 515 7.35 9.42 -40.08
C PRO A 515 8.65 9.64 -40.89
N VAL A 516 9.51 10.59 -40.49
CA VAL A 516 10.88 10.67 -41.05
C VAL A 516 11.92 10.86 -39.96
N VAL A 517 12.84 9.92 -39.96
CA VAL A 517 14.10 9.79 -39.21
C VAL A 517 15.08 10.90 -39.58
N VAL A 518 15.75 11.52 -38.59
CA VAL A 518 17.11 12.10 -38.74
C VAL A 518 17.80 12.25 -37.37
N PRO A 519 19.15 12.29 -37.31
CA PRO A 519 19.96 11.59 -36.31
C PRO A 519 20.58 12.54 -35.26
N ALA A 520 21.30 11.93 -34.31
CA ALA A 520 21.90 12.56 -33.15
C ALA A 520 23.18 13.39 -33.42
N SER A 521 23.49 14.22 -32.40
CA SER A 521 24.78 14.76 -31.93
C SER A 521 25.01 16.28 -32.10
N PRO A 522 25.95 16.91 -31.36
CA PRO A 522 25.91 17.12 -29.89
C PRO A 522 26.33 18.57 -29.51
N VAL A 523 25.89 19.15 -28.38
CA VAL A 523 26.60 20.30 -27.80
C VAL A 523 26.55 20.32 -26.26
N THR A 524 27.75 20.49 -25.70
CA THR A 524 28.22 20.59 -24.31
C THR A 524 27.89 21.94 -23.62
N PRO A 525 28.17 22.09 -22.31
CA PRO A 525 27.41 22.94 -21.39
C PRO A 525 28.00 24.34 -21.19
N SER A 526 27.18 25.27 -20.65
CA SER A 526 27.68 26.51 -20.05
C SER A 526 27.03 26.76 -18.69
N VAL A 527 27.91 27.01 -17.71
CA VAL A 527 27.67 27.55 -16.37
C VAL A 527 27.62 29.07 -16.48
N VAL A 528 26.80 29.79 -15.68
CA VAL A 528 27.16 30.91 -14.75
C VAL A 528 25.94 31.24 -13.86
N ALA A 529 26.20 31.50 -12.57
CA ALA A 529 25.30 31.98 -11.53
C ALA A 529 24.95 33.49 -11.65
N GLU A 530 23.86 33.96 -11.03
CA GLU A 530 23.85 34.84 -9.84
C GLU A 530 22.48 35.51 -9.56
N ALA A 531 22.11 35.53 -8.27
CA ALA A 531 21.41 36.53 -7.46
C ALA A 531 20.06 37.21 -7.86
N THR A 532 19.09 37.03 -6.96
CA THR A 532 17.85 37.79 -6.67
C THR A 532 18.06 39.29 -6.37
N PRO A 533 16.99 40.14 -6.43
CA PRO A 533 16.37 40.65 -5.18
C PRO A 533 14.80 40.84 -5.32
N PRO A 534 14.05 41.42 -4.34
CA PRO A 534 12.85 40.78 -3.78
C PRO A 534 11.53 41.47 -4.18
N VAL A 535 10.38 40.80 -4.00
CA VAL A 535 9.07 41.48 -4.12
C VAL A 535 8.17 41.16 -2.92
N ALA A 536 8.01 42.22 -2.13
CA ALA A 536 6.89 42.70 -1.32
C ALA A 536 5.84 41.72 -0.77
N ALA A 537 5.66 41.82 0.54
CA ALA A 537 4.53 41.34 1.32
C ALA A 537 3.19 41.92 0.84
N VAL A 538 2.17 41.06 0.80
CA VAL A 538 0.77 41.45 0.67
C VAL A 538 0.05 40.97 1.94
N GLU A 539 -0.54 41.91 2.67
CA GLU A 539 -1.37 41.67 3.86
C GLU A 539 -2.63 40.83 3.50
N PRO A 540 -3.06 39.91 4.38
CA PRO A 540 -4.24 39.09 4.13
C PRO A 540 -5.54 39.88 4.36
N ALA A 541 -6.43 39.81 3.37
CA ALA A 541 -7.80 40.32 3.44
C ALA A 541 -8.67 39.46 4.37
N ALA A 542 -9.58 40.15 5.08
CA ALA A 542 -10.43 39.68 6.15
C ALA A 542 -11.25 38.41 5.84
N ALA A 543 -11.29 37.50 6.81
CA ALA A 543 -12.15 36.33 6.84
C ALA A 543 -13.60 36.68 7.19
N ALA A 544 -14.56 36.11 6.45
CA ALA A 544 -15.97 36.01 6.82
C ALA A 544 -16.23 34.64 7.50
N PRO A 545 -17.27 34.53 8.36
CA PRO A 545 -17.22 33.71 9.57
C PRO A 545 -17.48 32.21 9.34
N ALA A 546 -16.79 31.41 10.15
CA ALA A 546 -16.96 29.96 10.26
C ALA A 546 -18.34 29.59 10.83
N ALA A 547 -18.93 28.54 10.27
CA ALA A 547 -20.09 27.86 10.83
C ALA A 547 -19.72 27.20 12.17
N ALA A 548 -20.63 27.31 13.14
CA ALA A 548 -20.44 27.04 14.55
C ALA A 548 -20.03 25.59 14.87
N SER A 549 -18.93 25.44 15.62
CA SER A 549 -18.63 24.27 16.44
C SER A 549 -19.57 24.22 17.65
N ALA A 550 -19.91 23.01 18.09
CA ALA A 550 -20.68 22.76 19.31
C ALA A 550 -20.08 23.48 20.55
N PRO A 551 -20.88 23.81 21.57
CA PRO A 551 -20.47 24.72 22.63
C PRO A 551 -19.34 24.13 23.48
N ALA A 552 -18.28 24.93 23.66
CA ALA A 552 -17.26 24.69 24.66
C ALA A 552 -17.88 24.61 26.06
N VAL A 553 -17.67 23.50 26.76
CA VAL A 553 -17.99 23.39 28.18
C VAL A 553 -16.98 24.25 28.94
N SER A 554 -17.42 25.41 29.43
CA SER A 554 -16.61 26.29 30.26
C SER A 554 -16.38 25.66 31.65
N PRO A 555 -15.13 25.49 32.11
CA PRO A 555 -14.85 24.95 33.44
C PRO A 555 -15.21 25.95 34.56
N PRO A 556 -15.54 25.47 35.78
CA PRO A 556 -15.87 26.32 36.92
C PRO A 556 -14.68 27.20 37.34
N PRO A 557 -14.90 28.43 37.85
CA PRO A 557 -13.83 29.36 38.15
C PRO A 557 -13.07 28.96 39.42
N GLY A 558 -11.76 28.67 39.30
CA GLY A 558 -10.87 28.50 40.45
C GLY A 558 -9.73 27.49 40.30
N THR A 559 -9.73 26.65 39.26
CA THR A 559 -8.69 25.63 39.01
C THR A 559 -8.04 25.90 37.65
N LYS A 560 -6.70 25.77 37.55
CA LYS A 560 -6.00 25.87 36.26
C LYS A 560 -6.29 24.61 35.45
N THR A 561 -7.44 24.55 34.80
CA THR A 561 -7.83 23.41 33.96
C THR A 561 -7.21 23.55 32.58
N GLU A 562 -6.58 22.48 32.09
CA GLU A 562 -6.01 22.37 30.75
C GLU A 562 -6.67 21.22 29.98
N GLN A 563 -6.63 21.28 28.65
CA GLN A 563 -7.18 20.24 27.79
C GLN A 563 -6.04 19.50 27.09
N VAL A 564 -6.08 18.18 27.15
CA VAL A 564 -5.28 17.29 26.32
C VAL A 564 -6.03 17.10 25.01
N LEU A 565 -5.48 17.64 23.92
CA LEU A 565 -6.09 17.60 22.60
C LEU A 565 -5.63 16.35 21.83
N SER A 566 -6.49 15.86 20.93
CA SER A 566 -6.14 14.77 20.04
C SER A 566 -5.06 15.21 19.03
N PRO A 567 -3.92 14.53 18.97
CA PRO A 567 -2.87 14.87 18.00
C PRO A 567 -3.15 14.29 16.59
N MET A 568 -4.25 13.57 16.39
CA MET A 568 -4.61 12.91 15.13
C MET A 568 -6.11 12.64 15.03
N VAL A 569 -6.59 12.36 13.83
CA VAL A 569 -7.95 11.81 13.61
C VAL A 569 -7.91 10.32 13.92
N GLY A 570 -8.92 9.78 14.60
CA GLY A 570 -8.96 8.35 14.93
C GLY A 570 -10.15 7.96 15.80
N THR A 571 -10.07 6.79 16.42
CA THR A 571 -11.08 6.30 17.37
C THR A 571 -10.52 6.32 18.79
N PHE A 572 -11.23 6.96 19.71
CA PHE A 572 -10.78 7.13 21.09
C PHE A 572 -11.05 5.90 21.95
N TYR A 573 -10.09 5.55 22.81
CA TYR A 573 -10.20 4.51 23.84
C TYR A 573 -9.50 4.92 25.13
N SER A 574 -10.22 4.98 26.24
CA SER A 574 -9.69 5.22 27.60
C SER A 574 -9.00 3.99 28.21
N ARG A 575 -9.05 2.84 27.53
CA ARG A 575 -8.57 1.54 28.00
C ARG A 575 -7.80 0.82 26.89
N PRO A 576 -6.82 -0.04 27.21
CA PRO A 576 -6.06 -0.76 26.18
C PRO A 576 -6.90 -1.80 25.44
N ARG A 577 -7.94 -2.34 26.07
CA ARG A 577 -8.92 -3.31 25.52
C ARG A 577 -10.23 -3.20 26.31
N PRO A 578 -11.40 -3.61 25.75
CA PRO A 578 -12.70 -3.46 26.41
C PRO A 578 -12.80 -4.02 27.83
N GLU A 579 -12.10 -5.13 28.11
CA GLU A 579 -12.13 -5.81 29.41
C GLU A 579 -10.98 -5.40 30.36
N ALA A 580 -10.05 -4.56 29.90
CA ALA A 580 -8.96 -4.07 30.72
C ALA A 580 -9.39 -2.87 31.59
N PRO A 581 -8.72 -2.60 32.72
CA PRO A 581 -8.90 -1.34 33.43
C PRO A 581 -8.50 -0.15 32.55
N ALA A 582 -9.06 1.03 32.85
CA ALA A 582 -8.65 2.27 32.21
C ALA A 582 -7.19 2.58 32.53
N PHE A 583 -6.53 3.34 31.66
CA PHE A 583 -5.15 3.75 31.91
C PHE A 583 -5.04 4.65 33.14
N VAL A 584 -6.01 5.57 33.29
CA VAL A 584 -6.17 6.48 34.42
C VAL A 584 -7.66 6.74 34.63
N GLU A 585 -8.14 6.76 35.87
CA GLU A 585 -9.54 7.06 36.19
C GLU A 585 -9.78 8.55 36.49
N LYS A 586 -11.05 8.98 36.38
CA LYS A 586 -11.45 10.34 36.77
C LYS A 586 -11.11 10.60 38.25
N GLY A 587 -10.37 11.66 38.51
CA GLY A 587 -9.88 12.06 39.83
C GLY A 587 -8.47 11.57 40.17
N GLU A 588 -7.90 10.66 39.38
CA GLU A 588 -6.57 10.10 39.60
C GLU A 588 -5.46 11.05 39.13
N ILE A 589 -4.29 10.99 39.77
CA ILE A 589 -3.11 11.77 39.41
C ILE A 589 -2.25 10.93 38.48
N ALA A 590 -2.03 11.42 37.26
CA ALA A 590 -1.10 10.85 36.30
C ALA A 590 0.27 11.51 36.43
N GLU A 591 1.33 10.71 36.43
CA GLU A 591 2.71 11.19 36.39
C GLU A 591 3.14 11.54 34.94
N PRO A 592 4.14 12.43 34.73
CA PRO A 592 4.66 12.71 33.39
C PRO A 592 5.07 11.42 32.66
N GLY A 593 4.59 11.23 31.43
CA GLY A 593 4.83 10.03 30.62
C GLY A 593 3.84 8.88 30.87
N GLN A 594 2.94 8.98 31.84
CA GLN A 594 1.87 8.00 32.04
C GLN A 594 0.81 8.12 30.95
N THR A 595 0.40 7.00 30.36
CA THR A 595 -0.64 6.92 29.34
C THR A 595 -2.00 7.29 29.94
N LEU A 596 -2.73 8.20 29.28
CA LEU A 596 -4.06 8.66 29.68
C LEU A 596 -5.16 7.96 28.88
N CYS A 597 -4.94 7.82 27.57
CA CYS A 597 -5.86 7.17 26.62
C CYS A 597 -5.10 6.75 25.35
N ILE A 598 -5.79 6.06 24.45
CA ILE A 598 -5.32 5.69 23.11
C ILE A 598 -6.24 6.33 22.07
N VAL A 599 -5.64 6.78 20.97
CA VAL A 599 -6.36 7.07 19.72
C VAL A 599 -5.91 6.05 18.67
N GLU A 600 -6.83 5.19 18.24
CA GLU A 600 -6.60 4.27 17.12
C GLU A 600 -6.70 5.05 15.82
N ALA A 601 -5.59 5.19 15.11
CA ALA A 601 -5.56 5.81 13.79
C ALA A 601 -4.96 4.82 12.80
N MET A 602 -5.70 4.50 11.73
CA MET A 602 -5.25 3.61 10.65
C MET A 602 -4.67 2.27 11.13
N LYS A 603 -5.29 1.64 12.13
CA LYS A 603 -4.89 0.36 12.75
C LYS A 603 -3.64 0.42 13.64
N LEU A 604 -3.17 1.61 13.98
CA LEU A 604 -2.10 1.84 14.95
C LEU A 604 -2.68 2.43 16.23
N MET A 605 -2.21 1.93 17.38
CA MET A 605 -2.70 2.32 18.69
C MET A 605 -1.78 3.40 19.27
N ASN A 606 -2.19 4.66 19.19
CA ASN A 606 -1.37 5.79 19.61
C ASN A 606 -1.71 6.19 21.05
N GLU A 607 -0.79 5.92 21.98
CA GLU A 607 -0.91 6.32 23.37
C GLU A 607 -0.74 7.83 23.54
N ILE A 608 -1.72 8.46 24.18
CA ILE A 608 -1.69 9.87 24.58
C ILE A 608 -1.22 9.92 26.03
N GLN A 609 -0.02 10.44 26.26
CA GLN A 609 0.61 10.48 27.58
C GLN A 609 0.49 11.87 28.23
N ALA A 610 0.49 11.90 29.56
CA ALA A 610 0.55 13.14 30.32
C ALA A 610 1.91 13.83 30.12
N GLU A 611 1.93 15.08 29.64
CA GLU A 611 3.19 15.83 29.46
C GLU A 611 3.79 16.31 30.80
N LYS A 612 2.95 16.42 31.83
CA LYS A 612 3.30 16.85 33.19
C LYS A 612 2.42 16.15 34.21
N LYS A 613 2.80 16.26 35.48
CA LYS A 613 2.02 15.72 36.58
C LYS A 613 0.66 16.43 36.61
N CYS A 614 -0.42 15.67 36.51
CA CYS A 614 -1.75 16.24 36.43
C CYS A 614 -2.81 15.31 37.01
N ARG A 615 -3.87 15.88 37.57
CA ARG A 615 -5.09 15.18 37.95
C ARG A 615 -6.03 15.13 36.75
N VAL A 616 -6.53 13.94 36.40
CA VAL A 616 -7.55 13.77 35.37
C VAL A 616 -8.90 14.22 35.91
N LEU A 617 -9.49 15.26 35.34
CA LEU A 617 -10.79 15.77 35.77
C LEU A 617 -11.93 15.09 35.01
N GLU A 618 -11.79 14.88 33.71
CA GLU A 618 -12.86 14.31 32.89
C GLU A 618 -12.34 13.81 31.53
N PHE A 619 -12.91 12.72 31.02
CA PHE A 619 -12.77 12.33 29.61
C PHE A 619 -13.94 12.92 28.83
N LEU A 620 -13.63 13.67 27.77
CA LEU A 620 -14.59 14.44 26.99
C LEU A 620 -15.17 13.65 25.81
N VAL A 621 -14.61 12.47 25.54
CA VAL A 621 -14.98 11.57 24.44
C VAL A 621 -15.25 10.17 25.00
N LYS A 622 -16.20 9.42 24.43
CA LYS A 622 -16.51 8.04 24.85
C LYS A 622 -15.70 7.01 24.07
N ASP A 623 -15.46 5.86 24.70
CA ASP A 623 -14.78 4.73 24.05
C ASP A 623 -15.50 4.31 22.76
N GLY A 624 -14.75 4.20 21.67
CA GLY A 624 -15.25 3.84 20.34
C GLY A 624 -15.80 5.00 19.52
N GLU A 625 -15.81 6.24 20.04
CA GLU A 625 -16.17 7.43 19.26
C GLU A 625 -15.00 7.91 18.39
N SER A 626 -15.33 8.41 17.21
CA SER A 626 -14.37 9.07 16.33
C SER A 626 -14.00 10.45 16.87
N VAL A 627 -12.72 10.79 16.80
CA VAL A 627 -12.17 12.09 17.20
C VAL A 627 -11.44 12.75 16.05
N GLU A 628 -11.53 14.07 15.98
CA GLU A 628 -10.86 14.91 15.00
C GLU A 628 -9.51 15.44 15.52
N TYR A 629 -8.64 15.87 14.61
CA TYR A 629 -7.39 16.53 14.99
C TYR A 629 -7.67 17.82 15.78
N GLY A 630 -7.04 17.95 16.94
CA GLY A 630 -7.21 19.08 17.85
C GLY A 630 -8.46 19.02 18.72
N GLU A 631 -9.25 17.93 18.64
CA GLU A 631 -10.42 17.74 19.49
C GLU A 631 -10.01 17.49 20.95
N PRO A 632 -10.62 18.16 21.94
CA PRO A 632 -10.33 17.90 23.35
C PRO A 632 -10.69 16.47 23.77
N LEU A 633 -9.71 15.72 24.26
CA LEU A 633 -9.89 14.33 24.72
C LEU A 633 -10.10 14.25 26.23
N VAL A 634 -9.25 14.94 26.99
CA VAL A 634 -9.19 14.86 28.45
C VAL A 634 -9.04 16.25 29.05
N LEU A 635 -9.84 16.55 30.06
CA LEU A 635 -9.67 17.73 30.91
C LEU A 635 -8.77 17.36 32.09
N ILE A 636 -7.70 18.12 32.31
CA ILE A 636 -6.71 17.86 33.36
C ILE A 636 -6.46 19.11 34.21
N GLU A 637 -6.01 18.91 35.44
CA GLU A 637 -5.52 19.95 36.35
C GLU A 637 -4.05 19.67 36.66
N PRO A 638 -3.08 20.54 36.30
CA PRO A 638 -1.69 20.38 36.69
C PRO A 638 -1.54 20.37 38.21
N VAL A 639 -0.72 19.45 38.74
CA VAL A 639 -0.48 19.27 40.19
C VAL A 639 0.96 19.56 40.55
#